data_AF-A0A1M7AGH2-F1
#
_entry.id   AF-A0A1M7AGH2-F1
#
_cell.length_a   1.000
_cell.length_b   1.000
_cell.length_c   1.000
_cell.angle_alpha   90.00
_cell.angle_beta   90.00
_cell.angle_gamma   90.00
#
_symmetry.space_group_name_H-M   'P 1'
#
loop_
_entity.id
_entity.type
_entity.pdbx_description
1 polymer ?
#
loop_
_entity_poly.entity_id
_entity_poly.type
_entity_poly.pdbx_seq_one_letter_code
_entity_poly.pdbx_strand_id
1 'polypeptide(L)'
;MHLLKKLLKIVAAFALVGLICCIPAYIVVFKILPTQDPDNQFNRATILQVLSGETRVYYNDGEQLLGAFFDANHRVYVPYGDIPANIVNALIAAEDAGYWNHNGFSIYGFTRAMVSNLKSGHMRQGGSTLTQQTVKNIFGREERSIKEKGKELINALRMENHFSKEEILEFYLNQFHVSGTGKGVAIAAQYFFNKDLKDLTLAECAFIAGSVKGPFNYDPFIQRNAERREKALARGKERLEYVLGRMVEENYISQEDMDAALAKPLEFNHGNFRFSVSTMLDRIEEKLDGEFFQKKFEAEGIEDWRKAQLSITTTVDARSQDAAKTALQANISGLQMQLGGFVLPKAQFANRAQTARKGDYLYGTIDSITVDEKGSLKSLTLGFGQLKGMVSEAAVKDFAKKAGGDVNKILAPQLKKGAILLVSVMDDKLIDGFAQCQIETEPVLQGGLFAIQNGNVIASQGGFHNTGFDRSFKAVRQLGSSWKPILYALALKYHWHYLDMLENDFNVFQFVNQFYFPRPDHKNKGDVVSIAWATTRSENIASIWLLEHLLDKVPLEEFNEVAAANGYARTEDEDTKKYFERLRDKFGLILKEDVKREIEFTKARDALAERYRNEGKDDKARDVMNLRYGTFNDIAIKQAKKDSKIIAFINHNYKRYAEILRERQAQELDPTAVLTPLDSVVLYDHFTLADMKRLSTMIEPVDGEADYLDAEHIRYWPDFRRSLSFAEYARFAKEIGIKQKLQKVFSMPLGVNDITLAEISTAYQTMLTGKVFKCLDGDWTDPCFIKEIKNRDGKVIFRNKTESKVVLGDTITSQMAVMLHSVFVNGTARSQYTSMTVTSPDSAITLRYPALGKTGTTNDYRNVAFMGALPTYVNEKNGISTDSVVAIGSYVGFDDNKPLKSGRTRIAGASGGLPQWADFAKKEIEILGIPEKIDFLDISMLAAGEVPLVLPNERGQLTVDPMTGNIMAGADAAQGRPLPWIDVPGFTPPQVQNAAAETAAENGIMVSLPMPATEQAATAEPPAPSENTEAAPQTASGENATTAAPQAVENTVATESDTPNAAPASAPAENAAATQPAQPAQPKAAAMPKDDDWDLPAGFDSKNAFVPIEAE
;
A
#
# COMPACT_ATOMS: atom_id res chain seq x y z
N MET A 1 -29.47 -2.37 94.20
CA MET A 1 -29.07 -0.94 94.03
C MET A 1 -27.55 -0.72 93.98
N HIS A 2 -26.75 -1.38 94.81
CA HIS A 2 -25.28 -1.19 94.84
C HIS A 2 -24.55 -1.74 93.59
N LEU A 3 -24.99 -2.88 93.05
CA LEU A 3 -24.51 -3.45 91.78
C LEU A 3 -24.79 -2.55 90.56
N LEU A 4 -25.98 -1.94 90.51
CA LEU A 4 -26.35 -1.03 89.41
C LEU A 4 -25.49 0.24 89.42
N LYS A 5 -25.17 0.80 90.60
CA LYS A 5 -24.26 1.95 90.73
C LYS A 5 -22.81 1.58 90.35
N LYS A 6 -22.35 0.36 90.62
CA LYS A 6 -21.04 -0.14 90.16
C LYS A 6 -21.02 -0.32 88.64
N LEU A 7 -22.06 -0.91 88.06
CA LEU A 7 -22.18 -1.09 86.62
C LEU A 7 -22.21 0.27 85.90
N LEU A 8 -22.97 1.24 86.40
CA LEU A 8 -23.03 2.59 85.83
C LEU A 8 -21.68 3.32 85.90
N LYS A 9 -20.94 3.14 86.99
CA LYS A 9 -19.58 3.69 87.13
C LYS A 9 -18.59 3.02 86.18
N ILE A 10 -18.71 1.71 85.96
CA ILE A 10 -17.86 0.99 85.01
C ILE A 10 -18.19 1.43 83.58
N VAL A 11 -19.47 1.55 83.22
CA VAL A 11 -19.91 2.07 81.90
C VAL A 11 -19.47 3.53 81.71
N ALA A 12 -19.60 4.38 82.73
CA ALA A 12 -19.13 5.76 82.67
C ALA A 12 -17.60 5.86 82.57
N ALA A 13 -16.86 4.98 83.26
CA ALA A 13 -15.40 4.90 83.14
C ALA A 13 -14.98 4.41 81.75
N PHE A 14 -15.65 3.39 81.19
CA PHE A 14 -15.40 2.94 79.81
C PHE A 14 -15.78 4.02 78.79
N ALA A 15 -16.87 4.77 79.00
CA ALA A 15 -17.24 5.89 78.14
C ALA A 15 -16.21 7.03 78.22
N LEU A 16 -15.70 7.33 79.43
CA LEU A 16 -14.67 8.37 79.63
C LEU A 16 -13.33 7.94 79.02
N VAL A 17 -12.89 6.70 79.23
CA VAL A 17 -11.68 6.14 78.60
C VAL A 17 -11.83 6.10 77.08
N GLY A 18 -13.01 5.70 76.58
CA GLY A 18 -13.35 5.76 75.17
C GLY A 18 -13.24 7.19 74.61
N LEU A 19 -13.78 8.19 75.32
CA LEU A 19 -13.69 9.59 74.94
C LEU A 19 -12.23 10.09 74.93
N ILE A 20 -11.44 9.73 75.95
CA ILE A 20 -10.02 10.08 76.07
C ILE A 20 -9.19 9.44 74.95
N CYS A 21 -9.51 8.22 74.52
CA CYS A 21 -8.84 7.57 73.38
C CYS A 21 -9.31 8.11 72.01
N CYS A 22 -10.57 8.54 71.90
CA CYS A 22 -11.12 9.07 70.66
C CYS A 22 -10.58 10.47 70.31
N ILE A 23 -10.21 11.30 71.29
CA ILE A 23 -9.69 12.66 71.04
C ILE A 23 -8.34 12.64 70.30
N PRO A 24 -7.30 11.88 70.73
CA PRO A 24 -6.06 11.72 69.99
C PRO A 24 -6.28 11.11 68.61
N ALA A 25 -7.14 10.09 68.49
CA ALA A 25 -7.46 9.47 67.21
C ALA A 25 -8.12 10.46 66.24
N TYR A 26 -9.04 11.30 66.74
CA TYR A 26 -9.64 12.38 65.96
C TYR A 26 -8.59 13.39 65.49
N ILE A 27 -7.69 13.83 66.37
CA ILE A 27 -6.61 14.75 66.02
C ILE A 27 -5.69 14.13 64.96
N VAL A 28 -5.29 12.87 65.12
CA VAL A 28 -4.42 12.19 64.15
C VAL A 28 -5.10 12.08 62.78
N VAL A 29 -6.35 11.60 62.72
CA VAL A 29 -7.05 11.36 61.45
C VAL A 29 -7.49 12.64 60.75
N PHE A 30 -7.97 13.65 61.49
CA PHE A 30 -8.55 14.86 60.90
C PHE A 30 -7.62 16.08 60.91
N LYS A 31 -6.48 16.05 61.61
CA LYS A 31 -5.53 17.17 61.66
C LYS A 31 -4.10 16.83 61.24
N ILE A 32 -3.60 15.61 61.49
CA ILE A 32 -2.19 15.26 61.22
C ILE A 32 -2.02 14.49 59.90
N LEU A 33 -2.77 13.41 59.69
CA LEU A 33 -2.67 12.61 58.46
C LEU A 33 -3.02 13.39 57.17
N PRO A 34 -3.97 14.35 57.18
CA PRO A 34 -4.29 15.15 56.00
C PRO A 34 -3.18 16.10 55.54
N THR A 35 -2.25 16.48 56.43
CA THR A 35 -1.14 17.39 56.13
C THR A 35 0.12 16.66 55.66
N GLN A 36 0.13 15.32 55.74
CA GLN A 36 1.22 14.49 55.25
C GLN A 36 0.88 13.95 53.86
N ASP A 37 1.59 14.40 52.83
CA ASP A 37 1.58 13.82 51.48
C ASP A 37 2.97 13.26 51.13
N PRO A 38 3.33 12.07 51.64
CA PRO A 38 4.66 11.50 51.48
C PRO A 38 5.03 11.20 50.01
N ASP A 39 4.04 11.02 49.14
CA ASP A 39 4.22 10.63 47.72
C ASP A 39 4.06 11.83 46.77
N ASN A 40 3.82 13.04 47.30
CA ASN A 40 3.56 14.27 46.54
C ASN A 40 2.46 14.13 45.46
N GLN A 41 1.44 13.31 45.75
CA GLN A 41 0.38 12.96 44.81
C GLN A 41 -0.80 13.95 44.80
N PHE A 42 -0.91 14.82 45.82
CA PHE A 42 -1.97 15.82 45.98
C PHE A 42 -1.51 17.22 45.54
N ASN A 43 -1.01 17.33 44.31
CA ASN A 43 -0.77 18.60 43.63
C ASN A 43 -1.53 18.68 42.31
N ARG A 44 -1.88 19.90 41.87
CA ARG A 44 -2.74 20.10 40.69
C ARG A 44 -2.17 19.49 39.42
N ALA A 45 -0.86 19.56 39.21
CA ALA A 45 -0.21 19.03 38.00
C ALA A 45 -0.28 17.49 37.92
N THR A 46 -0.01 16.80 39.02
CA THR A 46 -0.10 15.33 39.11
C THR A 46 -1.54 14.86 38.93
N ILE A 47 -2.50 15.54 39.56
CA ILE A 47 -3.93 15.22 39.38
C ILE A 47 -4.32 15.43 37.91
N LEU A 48 -4.04 16.59 37.32
CA LEU A 48 -4.31 16.85 35.91
C LEU A 48 -3.66 15.83 34.97
N GLN A 49 -2.44 15.38 35.26
CA GLN A 49 -1.74 14.35 34.48
C GLN A 49 -2.50 13.01 34.47
N VAL A 50 -3.06 12.59 35.62
CA VAL A 50 -3.93 11.41 35.74
C VAL A 50 -5.27 11.64 35.03
N LEU A 51 -5.72 12.90 34.97
CA LEU A 51 -6.98 13.28 34.33
C LEU A 51 -6.88 13.38 32.79
N SER A 52 -5.72 13.75 32.21
CA SER A 52 -5.54 14.20 30.81
C SER A 52 -4.64 13.34 29.89
N GLY A 53 -4.34 12.09 30.24
CA GLY A 53 -3.31 11.28 29.57
C GLY A 53 -3.63 10.68 28.19
N GLU A 54 -3.67 11.47 27.10
CA GLU A 54 -3.77 10.94 25.72
C GLU A 54 -2.45 11.10 24.95
N THR A 55 -1.97 10.03 24.32
CA THR A 55 -0.83 10.07 23.39
C THR A 55 -1.33 10.38 21.99
N ARG A 56 -0.85 11.48 21.39
CA ARG A 56 -1.34 11.99 20.10
C ARG A 56 -0.41 11.62 18.97
N VAL A 57 -1.01 11.33 17.82
CA VAL A 57 -0.32 10.95 16.58
C VAL A 57 -0.61 11.99 15.52
N TYR A 58 0.45 12.53 14.93
CA TYR A 58 0.41 13.58 13.92
C TYR A 58 0.95 13.06 12.57
N TYR A 59 0.49 13.69 11.49
CA TYR A 59 1.12 13.55 10.18
C TYR A 59 2.54 14.16 10.18
N ASN A 60 3.25 14.05 9.06
CA ASN A 60 4.64 14.49 8.90
C ASN A 60 4.90 15.98 9.21
N ASP A 61 3.86 16.82 9.11
CA ASP A 61 3.89 18.24 9.46
C ASP A 61 4.01 18.49 10.97
N GLY A 62 3.64 17.51 11.80
CA GLY A 62 3.60 17.65 13.27
C GLY A 62 2.44 18.51 13.79
N GLU A 63 1.51 18.91 12.92
CA GLU A 63 0.39 19.80 13.23
C GLU A 63 -0.95 19.09 13.06
N GLN A 64 -1.15 18.39 11.94
CA GLN A 64 -2.41 17.72 11.65
C GLN A 64 -2.51 16.41 12.43
N LEU A 65 -3.59 16.27 13.20
CA LEU A 65 -3.84 15.07 14.01
C LEU A 65 -4.28 13.91 13.10
N LEU A 66 -3.50 12.84 13.09
CA LEU A 66 -3.85 11.57 12.45
C LEU A 66 -4.77 10.74 13.37
N GLY A 67 -4.48 10.75 14.67
CA GLY A 67 -5.28 10.08 15.69
C GLY A 67 -4.69 10.21 17.09
N ALA A 68 -5.25 9.50 18.06
CA ALA A 68 -4.73 9.46 19.42
C ALA A 68 -4.93 8.07 20.03
N PHE A 69 -3.97 7.66 20.85
CA PHE A 69 -4.05 6.49 21.71
C PHE A 69 -4.43 6.94 23.12
N PHE A 70 -5.35 6.19 23.72
CA PHE A 70 -5.85 6.43 25.07
C PHE A 70 -6.13 5.08 25.72
N ASP A 71 -5.87 4.96 27.02
CA ASP A 71 -6.24 3.76 27.77
C ASP A 71 -7.75 3.74 28.00
N ALA A 72 -8.46 2.97 27.18
CA ALA A 72 -9.84 2.52 27.36
C ALA A 72 -10.87 3.59 27.76
N ASN A 73 -10.54 4.89 27.78
CA ASN A 73 -11.43 5.95 28.23
C ASN A 73 -11.23 7.26 27.46
N HIS A 74 -12.27 7.76 26.81
CA HIS A 74 -12.26 9.05 26.11
C HIS A 74 -12.72 10.17 27.04
N ARG A 75 -11.99 11.31 27.08
CA ARG A 75 -12.22 12.42 28.02
C ARG A 75 -12.02 13.78 27.34
N VAL A 76 -12.86 14.75 27.68
CA VAL A 76 -12.64 16.18 27.40
C VAL A 76 -12.57 16.90 28.74
N TYR A 77 -11.40 17.43 29.09
CA TYR A 77 -11.21 18.17 30.33
C TYR A 77 -11.85 19.55 30.24
N VAL A 78 -12.68 19.92 31.22
CA VAL A 78 -13.34 21.21 31.30
C VAL A 78 -13.05 21.88 32.65
N PRO A 79 -12.47 23.10 32.65
CA PRO A 79 -12.28 23.88 33.87
C PRO A 79 -13.62 24.21 34.54
N TYR A 80 -13.64 24.37 35.87
CA TYR A 80 -14.85 24.62 36.65
C TYR A 80 -15.67 25.81 36.14
N GLY A 81 -15.00 26.89 35.72
CA GLY A 81 -15.65 28.10 35.22
C GLY A 81 -16.48 27.91 33.94
N ASP A 82 -16.18 26.87 33.15
CA ASP A 82 -16.89 26.54 31.91
C ASP A 82 -18.01 25.50 32.13
N ILE A 83 -18.16 24.99 33.35
CA ILE A 83 -19.21 24.04 33.73
C ILE A 83 -20.48 24.82 34.11
N PRO A 84 -21.65 24.53 33.49
CA PRO A 84 -22.90 25.19 33.84
C PRO A 84 -23.24 25.02 35.33
N ALA A 85 -23.57 26.14 36.00
CA ALA A 85 -23.96 26.14 37.41
C ALA A 85 -25.11 25.17 37.72
N ASN A 86 -26.03 24.98 36.77
CA ASN A 86 -27.14 24.05 36.90
C ASN A 86 -26.68 22.59 37.08
N ILE A 87 -25.59 22.16 36.43
CA ILE A 87 -25.03 20.81 36.62
C ILE A 87 -24.45 20.67 38.03
N VAL A 88 -23.68 21.67 38.46
CA VAL A 88 -23.05 21.69 39.78
C VAL A 88 -24.12 21.64 40.87
N ASN A 89 -25.13 22.51 40.78
CA ASN A 89 -26.23 22.58 41.74
C ASN A 89 -27.05 21.29 41.74
N ALA A 90 -27.35 20.71 40.57
CA ALA A 90 -28.06 19.44 40.47
C ALA A 90 -27.28 18.28 41.12
N LEU A 91 -25.97 18.21 40.89
CA LEU A 91 -25.12 17.18 41.45
C LEU A 91 -25.04 17.29 42.98
N ILE A 92 -24.82 18.50 43.49
CA ILE A 92 -24.74 18.77 44.94
C ILE A 92 -26.08 18.48 45.61
N ALA A 93 -27.20 18.96 45.07
CA ALA A 93 -28.53 18.73 45.64
C ALA A 93 -28.90 17.23 45.72
N ALA A 94 -28.49 16.45 44.72
CA ALA A 94 -28.81 15.04 44.60
C ALA A 94 -27.89 14.11 45.39
N GLU A 95 -26.58 14.39 45.42
CA GLU A 95 -25.56 13.50 45.97
C GLU A 95 -24.97 13.97 47.31
N ASP A 96 -24.78 15.29 47.51
CA ASP A 96 -24.10 15.82 48.70
C ASP A 96 -24.52 17.26 49.06
N ALA A 97 -25.75 17.46 49.55
CA ALA A 97 -26.30 18.79 49.85
C ALA A 97 -25.47 19.61 50.87
N GLY A 98 -24.67 18.93 51.70
CA GLY A 98 -23.78 19.56 52.68
C GLY A 98 -22.37 19.86 52.16
N TYR A 99 -22.11 19.68 50.85
CA TYR A 99 -20.78 19.67 50.25
C TYR A 99 -19.91 20.87 50.65
N TRP A 100 -20.50 22.07 50.63
CA TRP A 100 -19.80 23.32 50.94
C TRP A 100 -19.41 23.46 52.42
N ASN A 101 -20.06 22.69 53.32
CA ASN A 101 -19.96 22.89 54.77
C ASN A 101 -19.05 21.87 55.49
N HIS A 102 -18.72 20.74 54.85
CA HIS A 102 -17.87 19.71 55.46
C HIS A 102 -16.51 19.63 54.79
N ASN A 103 -15.48 19.17 55.51
CA ASN A 103 -14.13 19.00 54.94
C ASN A 103 -13.94 17.53 54.54
N GLY A 104 -14.51 17.10 53.41
CA GLY A 104 -14.29 15.75 52.84
C GLY A 104 -15.01 14.59 53.51
N PHE A 105 -15.49 14.76 54.74
CA PHE A 105 -16.31 13.75 55.43
C PHE A 105 -17.48 14.40 56.17
N SER A 106 -18.70 13.94 55.89
CA SER A 106 -19.92 14.44 56.53
C SER A 106 -20.31 13.56 57.72
N ILE A 107 -20.09 14.06 58.94
CA ILE A 107 -20.51 13.36 60.18
C ILE A 107 -22.04 13.24 60.23
N TYR A 108 -22.76 14.30 59.86
CA TYR A 108 -24.22 14.28 59.78
C TYR A 108 -24.72 13.33 58.69
N GLY A 109 -24.11 13.35 57.50
CA GLY A 109 -24.45 12.44 56.41
C GLY A 109 -24.21 10.97 56.75
N PHE A 110 -23.08 10.68 57.41
CA PHE A 110 -22.73 9.34 57.89
C PHE A 110 -23.68 8.84 58.98
N THR A 111 -23.94 9.65 60.02
CA THR A 111 -24.83 9.27 61.13
C THR A 111 -26.28 9.10 60.68
N ARG A 112 -26.77 9.97 59.79
CA ARG A 112 -28.09 9.84 59.13
C ARG A 112 -28.19 8.52 58.35
N ALA A 113 -27.20 8.22 57.51
CA ALA A 113 -27.18 6.99 56.72
C ALA A 113 -27.11 5.74 57.62
N MET A 114 -26.31 5.79 58.70
CA MET A 114 -26.21 4.71 59.68
C MET A 114 -27.56 4.44 60.36
N VAL A 115 -28.24 5.46 60.88
CA VAL A 115 -29.56 5.32 61.52
C VAL A 115 -30.61 4.82 60.53
N SER A 116 -30.59 5.33 59.29
CA SER A 116 -31.50 4.91 58.21
C SER A 116 -31.30 3.43 57.83
N ASN A 117 -30.05 2.98 57.73
CA ASN A 117 -29.71 1.59 57.41
C ASN A 117 -30.01 0.63 58.58
N LEU A 118 -29.80 1.07 59.83
CA LEU A 118 -30.18 0.31 61.04
C LEU A 118 -31.70 0.12 61.15
N LYS A 119 -32.49 1.16 60.83
CA LYS A 119 -33.96 1.08 60.84
C LYS A 119 -34.54 0.20 59.73
N SER A 120 -33.84 0.07 58.61
CA SER A 120 -34.35 -0.67 57.43
C SER A 120 -33.81 -2.10 57.31
N GLY A 121 -32.89 -2.52 58.18
CA GLY A 121 -32.31 -3.87 58.21
C GLY A 121 -31.42 -4.23 57.02
N HIS A 122 -31.29 -3.33 56.04
CA HIS A 122 -30.54 -3.50 54.78
C HIS A 122 -29.99 -2.13 54.36
N MET A 123 -28.89 -2.08 53.61
CA MET A 123 -28.33 -0.78 53.16
C MET A 123 -29.27 -0.06 52.18
N ARG A 124 -29.82 1.09 52.58
CA ARG A 124 -30.70 1.96 51.78
C ARG A 124 -30.04 3.26 51.33
N GLN A 125 -29.14 3.83 52.15
CA GLN A 125 -28.48 5.11 51.88
C GLN A 125 -26.96 5.00 52.02
N GLY A 126 -26.24 5.60 51.06
CA GLY A 126 -24.78 5.77 51.11
C GLY A 126 -24.44 7.04 51.90
N GLY A 127 -23.42 6.95 52.76
CA GLY A 127 -22.93 8.08 53.57
C GLY A 127 -21.62 8.69 53.05
N SER A 128 -21.26 8.47 51.78
CA SER A 128 -20.01 8.99 51.20
C SER A 128 -20.21 10.35 50.55
N THR A 129 -19.26 11.25 50.78
CA THR A 129 -19.24 12.62 50.24
C THR A 129 -18.76 12.64 48.79
N LEU A 130 -18.98 13.75 48.06
CA LEU A 130 -18.43 13.91 46.70
C LEU A 130 -16.91 13.79 46.70
N THR A 131 -16.21 14.37 47.68
CA THR A 131 -14.75 14.31 47.76
C THR A 131 -14.21 12.88 47.94
N GLN A 132 -14.91 12.04 48.71
CA GLN A 132 -14.57 10.63 48.84
C GLN A 132 -14.75 9.88 47.52
N GLN A 133 -15.77 10.23 46.74
CA GLN A 133 -15.98 9.67 45.42
C GLN A 133 -14.93 10.16 44.42
N THR A 134 -14.51 11.42 44.47
CA THR A 134 -13.42 11.98 43.64
C THR A 134 -12.12 11.21 43.86
N VAL A 135 -11.71 11.02 45.12
CA VAL A 135 -10.50 10.26 45.47
C VAL A 135 -10.59 8.82 44.98
N LYS A 136 -11.72 8.17 45.16
CA LYS A 136 -11.96 6.81 44.66
C LYS A 136 -11.82 6.72 43.13
N ASN A 137 -12.31 7.73 42.41
CA ASN A 137 -12.29 7.74 40.95
C ASN A 137 -10.89 8.02 40.38
N ILE A 138 -10.10 8.86 41.05
CA ILE A 138 -8.73 9.22 40.63
C ILE A 138 -7.73 8.11 40.96
N PHE A 139 -7.75 7.59 42.19
CA PHE A 139 -6.73 6.67 42.69
C PHE A 139 -7.16 5.19 42.69
N GLY A 140 -8.43 4.90 42.39
CA GLY A 140 -8.96 3.53 42.38
C GLY A 140 -9.05 2.89 43.77
N ARG A 141 -9.37 1.59 43.79
CA ARG A 141 -9.28 0.71 44.96
C ARG A 141 -8.80 -0.66 44.51
N GLU A 142 -7.82 -1.24 45.21
CA GLU A 142 -7.32 -2.57 44.90
C GLU A 142 -8.32 -3.67 45.32
N GLU A 143 -9.01 -3.50 46.47
CA GLU A 143 -9.96 -4.49 46.99
C GLU A 143 -11.13 -3.84 47.78
N ARG A 144 -12.24 -4.59 47.98
CA ARG A 144 -13.37 -4.16 48.84
C ARG A 144 -13.10 -4.48 50.31
N SER A 145 -12.21 -3.74 50.97
CA SER A 145 -11.91 -3.90 52.40
C SER A 145 -12.21 -2.62 53.22
N ILE A 146 -12.42 -2.79 54.53
CA ILE A 146 -12.58 -1.67 55.47
C ILE A 146 -11.29 -0.82 55.52
N LYS A 147 -10.13 -1.44 55.33
CA LYS A 147 -8.82 -0.77 55.27
C LYS A 147 -8.74 0.20 54.08
N GLU A 148 -9.16 -0.24 52.90
CA GLU A 148 -9.23 0.62 51.71
C GLU A 148 -10.24 1.75 51.86
N LYS A 149 -11.36 1.51 52.57
CA LYS A 149 -12.31 2.59 52.88
C LYS A 149 -11.74 3.62 53.87
N GLY A 150 -10.86 3.19 54.78
CA GLY A 150 -10.10 4.09 55.66
C GLY A 150 -9.07 4.93 54.91
N LYS A 151 -8.34 4.33 53.95
CA LYS A 151 -7.43 5.07 53.05
C LYS A 151 -8.18 6.12 52.22
N GLU A 152 -9.34 5.78 51.67
CA GLU A 152 -10.17 6.73 50.93
C GLU A 152 -10.61 7.91 51.80
N LEU A 153 -10.98 7.66 53.06
CA LEU A 153 -11.30 8.74 53.99
C LEU A 153 -10.10 9.67 54.21
N ILE A 154 -8.91 9.11 54.51
CA ILE A 154 -7.71 9.90 54.73
C ILE A 154 -7.35 10.71 53.48
N ASN A 155 -7.38 10.09 52.30
CA ASN A 155 -7.09 10.75 51.04
C ASN A 155 -8.15 11.80 50.67
N ALA A 156 -9.42 11.61 51.05
CA ALA A 156 -10.46 12.64 50.89
C ALA A 156 -10.18 13.86 51.78
N LEU A 157 -9.71 13.65 53.01
CA LEU A 157 -9.28 14.74 53.88
C LEU A 157 -8.02 15.44 53.35
N ARG A 158 -7.06 14.69 52.76
CA ARG A 158 -5.88 15.25 52.09
C ARG A 158 -6.27 16.11 50.88
N MET A 159 -7.20 15.63 50.05
CA MET A 159 -7.72 16.34 48.89
C MET A 159 -8.30 17.71 49.31
N GLU A 160 -9.12 17.76 50.35
CA GLU A 160 -9.70 19.01 50.88
C GLU A 160 -8.68 19.97 51.50
N ASN A 161 -7.53 19.44 51.94
CA ASN A 161 -6.47 20.27 52.53
C ASN A 161 -5.60 20.93 51.45
N HIS A 162 -5.53 20.35 50.25
CA HIS A 162 -4.66 20.80 49.16
C HIS A 162 -5.41 21.51 48.02
N PHE A 163 -6.72 21.29 47.88
CA PHE A 163 -7.53 21.83 46.79
C PHE A 163 -8.78 22.54 47.30
N SER A 164 -9.22 23.55 46.55
CA SER A 164 -10.49 24.22 46.82
C SER A 164 -11.69 23.31 46.51
N LYS A 165 -12.87 23.67 47.02
CA LYS A 165 -14.12 22.93 46.78
C LYS A 165 -14.49 22.91 45.29
N GLU A 166 -14.21 24.00 44.60
CA GLU A 166 -14.40 24.15 43.15
C GLU A 166 -13.45 23.22 42.38
N GLU A 167 -12.18 23.16 42.76
CA GLU A 167 -11.19 22.27 42.12
C GLU A 167 -11.56 20.78 42.30
N ILE A 168 -12.07 20.41 43.48
CA ILE A 168 -12.50 19.03 43.74
C ILE A 168 -13.73 18.66 42.88
N LEU A 169 -14.64 19.61 42.66
CA LEU A 169 -15.78 19.45 41.73
C LEU A 169 -15.31 19.37 40.28
N GLU A 170 -14.34 20.19 39.89
CA GLU A 170 -13.68 20.14 38.58
C GLU A 170 -13.13 18.74 38.32
N PHE A 171 -12.35 18.18 39.25
CA PHE A 171 -11.80 16.84 39.11
C PHE A 171 -12.89 15.76 39.07
N TYR A 172 -13.93 15.87 39.90
CA TYR A 172 -15.03 14.91 39.93
C TYR A 172 -15.80 14.88 38.60
N LEU A 173 -16.21 16.06 38.12
CA LEU A 173 -17.01 16.22 36.92
C LEU A 173 -16.25 15.82 35.67
N ASN A 174 -14.92 15.83 35.68
CA ASN A 174 -14.09 15.34 34.58
C ASN A 174 -13.76 13.83 34.67
N GLN A 175 -14.27 13.09 35.65
CA GLN A 175 -13.90 11.68 35.88
C GLN A 175 -15.04 10.68 35.95
N PHE A 176 -16.26 11.10 36.26
CA PHE A 176 -17.34 10.14 36.42
C PHE A 176 -17.60 9.37 35.12
N HIS A 177 -17.97 8.10 35.25
CA HIS A 177 -18.22 7.21 34.12
C HIS A 177 -19.55 7.53 33.45
N VAL A 178 -19.55 7.58 32.12
CA VAL A 178 -20.75 7.86 31.30
C VAL A 178 -21.23 6.57 30.64
N SER A 179 -20.48 6.05 29.68
CA SER A 179 -20.81 4.83 28.94
C SER A 179 -19.59 4.28 28.20
N GLY A 180 -19.45 2.95 28.15
CA GLY A 180 -18.30 2.31 27.52
C GLY A 180 -16.98 2.88 28.07
N THR A 181 -16.24 3.55 27.19
CA THR A 181 -14.98 4.23 27.47
C THR A 181 -15.17 5.73 27.83
N GLY A 182 -16.33 6.34 27.61
CA GLY A 182 -16.54 7.77 27.89
C GLY A 182 -16.53 8.13 29.38
N LYS A 183 -15.75 9.16 29.77
CA LYS A 183 -15.72 9.73 31.14
C LYS A 183 -15.80 11.25 31.14
N GLY A 184 -16.52 11.81 32.11
CA GLY A 184 -16.61 13.25 32.37
C GLY A 184 -17.85 13.94 31.79
N VAL A 185 -18.11 15.16 32.26
CA VAL A 185 -19.33 15.92 32.03
C VAL A 185 -19.48 16.39 30.59
N ALA A 186 -18.40 16.82 29.94
CA ALA A 186 -18.41 17.18 28.52
C ALA A 186 -18.75 15.99 27.64
N ILE A 187 -18.18 14.82 27.96
CA ILE A 187 -18.51 13.56 27.29
C ILE A 187 -19.96 13.17 27.55
N ALA A 188 -20.48 13.36 28.77
CA ALA A 188 -21.89 13.08 29.08
C ALA A 188 -22.86 13.96 28.29
N ALA A 189 -22.57 15.26 28.19
CA ALA A 189 -23.36 16.24 27.43
C ALA A 189 -23.49 15.83 25.97
N GLN A 190 -22.36 15.48 25.35
CA GLN A 190 -22.38 15.08 23.97
C GLN A 190 -22.86 13.63 23.76
N TYR A 191 -22.63 12.71 24.70
CA TYR A 191 -23.12 11.32 24.64
C TYR A 191 -24.65 11.24 24.72
N PHE A 192 -25.26 11.92 25.70
CA PHE A 192 -26.71 11.87 25.91
C PHE A 192 -27.50 12.79 24.98
N PHE A 193 -26.96 13.97 24.66
CA PHE A 193 -27.71 15.03 23.99
C PHE A 193 -27.03 15.60 22.74
N ASN A 194 -25.78 15.22 22.47
CA ASN A 194 -24.98 15.76 21.36
C ASN A 194 -24.90 17.30 21.39
N LYS A 195 -24.63 17.86 22.57
CA LYS A 195 -24.51 19.31 22.82
C LYS A 195 -23.24 19.64 23.58
N ASP A 196 -22.76 20.86 23.39
CA ASP A 196 -21.75 21.43 24.28
C ASP A 196 -22.38 21.77 25.64
N LEU A 197 -21.55 21.84 26.68
CA LEU A 197 -22.01 22.06 28.05
C LEU A 197 -22.85 23.33 28.21
N LYS A 198 -22.44 24.42 27.56
CA LYS A 198 -23.13 25.72 27.60
C LYS A 198 -24.55 25.68 27.00
N ASP A 199 -24.84 24.70 26.14
CA ASP A 199 -26.11 24.58 25.42
C ASP A 199 -27.09 23.62 26.11
N LEU A 200 -26.72 23.08 27.27
CA LEU A 200 -27.57 22.18 28.05
C LEU A 200 -28.68 22.95 28.77
N THR A 201 -29.89 22.40 28.68
CA THR A 201 -31.05 22.87 29.44
C THR A 201 -30.99 22.41 30.90
N LEU A 202 -31.81 23.01 31.78
CA LEU A 202 -31.91 22.61 33.18
C LEU A 202 -32.25 21.12 33.35
N ALA A 203 -33.18 20.61 32.55
CA ALA A 203 -33.57 19.19 32.58
C ALA A 203 -32.41 18.26 32.15
N GLU A 204 -31.64 18.64 31.12
CA GLU A 204 -30.48 17.87 30.65
C GLU A 204 -29.34 17.88 31.68
N CYS A 205 -29.11 19.04 32.34
CA CYS A 205 -28.16 19.17 33.44
C CYS A 205 -28.53 18.27 34.62
N ALA A 206 -29.79 18.32 35.04
CA ALA A 206 -30.32 17.52 36.14
C ALA A 206 -30.31 16.02 35.83
N PHE A 207 -30.56 15.64 34.56
CA PHE A 207 -30.44 14.26 34.11
C PHE A 207 -28.99 13.76 34.19
N ILE A 208 -28.02 14.52 33.66
CA ILE A 208 -26.59 14.14 33.70
C ILE A 208 -26.16 13.95 35.16
N ALA A 209 -26.45 14.90 36.04
CA ALA A 209 -26.15 14.81 37.46
C ALA A 209 -26.82 13.59 38.13
N GLY A 210 -28.09 13.32 37.80
CA GLY A 210 -28.85 12.19 38.31
C GLY A 210 -28.32 10.83 37.83
N SER A 211 -27.74 10.78 36.63
CA SER A 211 -27.25 9.56 35.99
C SER A 211 -25.99 9.00 36.65
N VAL A 212 -25.19 9.84 37.31
CA VAL A 212 -23.90 9.47 37.92
C VAL A 212 -24.03 8.32 38.92
N LYS A 213 -25.15 8.26 39.65
CA LYS A 213 -25.42 7.20 40.65
C LYS A 213 -25.54 5.80 40.05
N GLY A 214 -25.93 5.69 38.79
CA GLY A 214 -26.12 4.41 38.12
C GLY A 214 -26.26 4.57 36.61
N PRO A 215 -25.17 4.89 35.88
CA PRO A 215 -25.23 5.30 34.48
C PRO A 215 -25.99 4.29 33.60
N PHE A 216 -25.71 3.00 33.81
CA PHE A 216 -26.34 1.89 33.07
C PHE A 216 -27.86 1.76 33.27
N ASN A 217 -28.42 2.22 34.39
CA ASN A 217 -29.84 2.06 34.71
C ASN A 217 -30.73 3.06 33.99
N TYR A 218 -30.15 4.19 33.58
CA TYR A 218 -30.84 5.34 33.00
C TYR A 218 -30.49 5.54 31.52
N ASP A 219 -29.47 4.83 31.02
CA ASP A 219 -28.99 4.94 29.65
C ASP A 219 -29.90 4.15 28.67
N PRO A 220 -30.56 4.83 27.70
CA PRO A 220 -31.42 4.20 26.72
C PRO A 220 -30.70 3.65 25.49
N PHE A 221 -29.39 3.87 25.32
CA PHE A 221 -28.61 3.47 24.14
C PHE A 221 -27.97 2.08 24.27
N ILE A 222 -27.72 1.63 25.50
CA ILE A 222 -27.03 0.36 25.77
C ILE A 222 -27.97 -0.83 26.04
N GLN A 223 -29.29 -0.60 26.02
CA GLN A 223 -30.29 -1.62 26.34
C GLN A 223 -30.48 -2.59 25.17
N ARG A 224 -30.43 -3.90 25.47
CA ARG A 224 -30.44 -4.97 24.45
C ARG A 224 -31.77 -5.14 23.70
N ASN A 225 -32.88 -4.60 24.22
CA ASN A 225 -34.21 -4.72 23.62
C ASN A 225 -35.10 -3.51 23.93
N ALA A 226 -36.21 -3.38 23.19
CA ALA A 226 -37.13 -2.25 23.27
C ALA A 226 -37.79 -2.10 24.66
N GLU A 227 -38.18 -3.21 25.30
CA GLU A 227 -38.82 -3.20 26.62
C GLU A 227 -37.89 -2.67 27.72
N ARG A 228 -36.60 -3.07 27.69
CA ARG A 228 -35.59 -2.56 28.63
C ARG A 228 -35.26 -1.09 28.36
N ARG A 229 -35.31 -0.67 27.10
CA ARG A 229 -35.13 0.73 26.70
C ARG A 229 -36.24 1.61 27.28
N GLU A 230 -37.49 1.19 27.17
CA GLU A 230 -38.63 1.91 27.75
C GLU A 230 -38.53 1.99 29.28
N LYS A 231 -38.15 0.88 29.94
CA LYS A 231 -37.88 0.87 31.39
C LYS A 231 -36.74 1.80 31.80
N ALA A 232 -35.67 1.90 31.00
CA ALA A 232 -34.56 2.81 31.27
C ALA A 232 -35.00 4.28 31.14
N LEU A 233 -35.80 4.61 30.12
CA LEU A 233 -36.37 5.95 29.94
C LEU A 233 -37.30 6.33 31.09
N ALA A 234 -38.17 5.42 31.52
CA ALA A 234 -39.06 5.64 32.67
C ALA A 234 -38.28 5.91 33.97
N ARG A 235 -37.28 5.06 34.27
CA ARG A 235 -36.39 5.26 35.44
C ARG A 235 -35.57 6.54 35.34
N GLY A 236 -35.14 6.90 34.13
CA GLY A 236 -34.43 8.15 33.86
C GLY A 236 -35.31 9.36 34.18
N LYS A 237 -36.59 9.32 33.80
CA LYS A 237 -37.56 10.35 34.13
C LYS A 237 -37.83 10.46 35.63
N GLU A 238 -38.07 9.34 36.32
CA GLU A 238 -38.23 9.32 37.78
C GLU A 238 -37.00 9.91 38.49
N ARG A 239 -35.79 9.57 37.99
CA ARG A 239 -34.54 10.09 38.55
C ARG A 239 -34.40 11.59 38.29
N LEU A 240 -34.78 12.08 37.11
CA LEU A 240 -34.79 13.50 36.76
C LEU A 240 -35.73 14.27 37.70
N GLU A 241 -36.96 13.79 37.90
CA GLU A 241 -37.95 14.40 38.83
C GLU A 241 -37.41 14.46 40.26
N TYR A 242 -36.76 13.40 40.74
CA TYR A 242 -36.09 13.39 42.04
C TYR A 242 -35.01 14.47 42.16
N VAL A 243 -34.14 14.61 41.15
CA VAL A 243 -33.04 15.59 41.19
C VAL A 243 -33.60 17.02 41.18
N LEU A 244 -34.56 17.32 40.31
CA LEU A 244 -35.20 18.64 40.26
C LEU A 244 -35.92 18.96 41.57
N GLY A 245 -36.66 18.00 42.16
CA GLY A 245 -37.29 18.19 43.47
C GLY A 245 -36.28 18.48 44.58
N ARG A 246 -35.14 17.80 44.58
CA ARG A 246 -34.03 18.11 45.51
C ARG A 246 -33.44 19.50 45.28
N MET A 247 -33.36 19.95 44.03
CA MET A 247 -32.90 21.31 43.73
C MET A 247 -33.89 22.38 44.23
N VAL A 248 -35.20 22.11 44.22
CA VAL A 248 -36.22 22.98 44.84
C VAL A 248 -36.06 23.01 46.36
N GLU A 249 -35.92 21.83 46.99
CA GLU A 249 -35.76 21.72 48.46
C GLU A 249 -34.53 22.47 48.99
N GLU A 250 -33.43 22.48 48.23
CA GLU A 250 -32.19 23.20 48.56
C GLU A 250 -32.20 24.67 48.06
N ASN A 251 -33.32 25.15 47.50
CA ASN A 251 -33.52 26.50 46.96
C ASN A 251 -32.59 26.90 45.80
N TYR A 252 -32.14 25.93 44.99
CA TYR A 252 -31.36 26.21 43.78
C TYR A 252 -32.22 26.62 42.58
N ILE A 253 -33.48 26.19 42.53
CA ILE A 253 -34.47 26.52 41.50
C ILE A 253 -35.84 26.75 42.14
N SER A 254 -36.74 27.45 41.46
CA SER A 254 -38.13 27.61 41.91
C SER A 254 -39.00 26.41 41.52
N GLN A 255 -40.18 26.30 42.13
CA GLN A 255 -41.17 25.29 41.71
C GLN A 255 -41.62 25.51 40.25
N GLU A 256 -41.71 26.77 39.81
CA GLU A 256 -42.05 27.11 38.43
C GLU A 256 -40.98 26.62 37.43
N ASP A 257 -39.69 26.72 37.80
CA ASP A 257 -38.58 26.22 36.97
C ASP A 257 -38.61 24.69 36.84
N MET A 258 -38.94 23.99 37.93
CA MET A 258 -39.12 22.53 37.92
C MET A 258 -40.27 22.12 36.99
N ASP A 259 -41.41 22.79 37.11
CA ASP A 259 -42.60 22.50 36.29
C ASP A 259 -42.30 22.78 34.80
N ALA A 260 -41.61 23.88 34.49
CA ALA A 260 -41.17 24.22 33.14
C ALA A 260 -40.16 23.21 32.56
N ALA A 261 -39.23 22.70 33.39
CA ALA A 261 -38.27 21.69 32.99
C ALA A 261 -38.92 20.33 32.70
N LEU A 262 -39.98 19.96 33.43
CA LEU A 262 -40.72 18.71 33.25
C LEU A 262 -41.78 18.76 32.13
N ALA A 263 -42.21 19.96 31.74
CA ALA A 263 -43.21 20.15 30.68
C ALA A 263 -42.71 19.69 29.28
N LYS A 264 -41.39 19.67 29.06
CA LYS A 264 -40.78 19.21 27.80
C LYS A 264 -40.21 17.80 27.98
N PRO A 265 -40.53 16.84 27.09
CA PRO A 265 -39.90 15.52 27.14
C PRO A 265 -38.39 15.64 26.88
N LEU A 266 -37.62 14.84 27.61
CA LEU A 266 -36.16 14.80 27.46
C LEU A 266 -35.80 14.05 26.16
N GLU A 267 -35.29 14.78 25.16
CA GLU A 267 -34.89 14.22 23.87
C GLU A 267 -33.45 13.71 23.91
N PHE A 268 -33.27 12.39 23.79
CA PHE A 268 -31.95 11.77 23.73
C PHE A 268 -31.39 11.76 22.30
N ASN A 269 -30.23 12.37 22.09
CA ASN A 269 -29.54 12.40 20.80
C ASN A 269 -28.08 11.94 20.97
N HIS A 270 -27.80 10.71 20.55
CA HIS A 270 -26.49 10.08 20.76
C HIS A 270 -25.39 10.75 19.92
N GLY A 271 -24.32 11.19 20.57
CA GLY A 271 -23.10 11.71 19.92
C GLY A 271 -22.13 10.60 19.47
N ASN A 272 -21.27 10.89 18.49
CA ASN A 272 -20.20 9.97 18.03
C ASN A 272 -18.86 10.36 18.66
N PHE A 273 -18.21 9.42 19.37
CA PHE A 273 -17.03 9.72 20.20
C PHE A 273 -15.84 8.76 20.08
N ARG A 274 -15.86 7.86 19.10
CA ARG A 274 -14.71 7.00 18.82
C ARG A 274 -13.83 7.68 17.77
N PHE A 275 -12.54 7.82 18.05
CA PHE A 275 -11.56 7.97 16.98
C PHE A 275 -11.74 6.82 16.00
N SER A 276 -11.71 7.10 14.69
CA SER A 276 -11.92 6.08 13.68
C SER A 276 -10.83 5.02 13.79
N VAL A 277 -11.23 3.75 13.90
CA VAL A 277 -10.34 2.60 13.74
C VAL A 277 -9.58 2.81 12.43
N SER A 278 -8.26 2.92 12.50
CA SER A 278 -7.40 3.20 11.34
C SER A 278 -6.30 2.16 11.31
N THR A 279 -6.14 1.49 10.18
CA THR A 279 -5.05 0.52 9.97
C THR A 279 -3.67 1.16 10.16
N MET A 280 -3.54 2.47 9.90
CA MET A 280 -2.31 3.23 10.18
C MET A 280 -2.03 3.34 11.68
N LEU A 281 -3.07 3.55 12.52
CA LEU A 281 -2.90 3.59 13.96
C LEU A 281 -2.55 2.20 14.49
N ASP A 282 -3.22 1.14 14.02
CA ASP A 282 -2.89 -0.24 14.38
C ASP A 282 -1.42 -0.57 14.06
N ARG A 283 -0.89 -0.04 12.94
CA ARG A 283 0.51 -0.23 12.55
C ARG A 283 1.49 0.53 13.44
N ILE A 284 1.14 1.76 13.83
CA ILE A 284 1.95 2.56 14.76
C ILE A 284 1.96 1.88 16.12
N GLU A 285 0.80 1.38 16.58
CA GLU A 285 0.68 0.62 17.83
C GLU A 285 1.57 -0.62 17.80
N GLU A 286 1.51 -1.43 16.73
CA GLU A 286 2.36 -2.61 16.54
C GLU A 286 3.86 -2.26 16.62
N LYS A 287 4.27 -1.14 16.00
CA LYS A 287 5.66 -0.68 16.09
C LYS A 287 6.04 -0.26 17.50
N LEU A 288 5.21 0.53 18.17
CA LEU A 288 5.48 1.05 19.52
C LEU A 288 5.48 -0.03 20.60
N ASP A 289 4.70 -1.08 20.40
CA ASP A 289 4.73 -2.29 21.24
C ASP A 289 5.91 -3.22 20.91
N GLY A 290 6.68 -2.94 19.87
CA GLY A 290 7.88 -3.70 19.51
C GLY A 290 9.04 -3.51 20.49
N GLU A 291 9.93 -4.51 20.56
CA GLU A 291 11.07 -4.56 21.51
C GLU A 291 11.95 -3.29 21.48
N PHE A 292 12.14 -2.70 20.29
CA PHE A 292 12.93 -1.49 20.12
C PHE A 292 12.37 -0.30 20.93
N PHE A 293 11.07 -0.04 20.82
CA PHE A 293 10.43 1.09 21.50
C PHE A 293 10.17 0.79 22.97
N GLN A 294 9.84 -0.45 23.33
CA GLN A 294 9.71 -0.85 24.74
C GLN A 294 11.00 -0.52 25.52
N LYS A 295 12.18 -0.92 25.02
CA LYS A 295 13.46 -0.58 25.65
C LYS A 295 13.71 0.94 25.73
N LYS A 296 13.26 1.71 24.74
CA LYS A 296 13.37 3.18 24.77
C LYS A 296 12.45 3.82 25.81
N PHE A 297 11.23 3.32 25.93
CA PHE A 297 10.27 3.79 26.92
C PHE A 297 10.70 3.44 28.34
N GLU A 298 11.19 2.22 28.58
CA GLU A 298 11.76 1.80 29.86
C GLU A 298 12.93 2.70 30.30
N ALA A 299 13.84 3.04 29.38
CA ALA A 299 14.97 3.93 29.65
C ALA A 299 14.56 5.35 30.04
N GLU A 300 13.37 5.80 29.62
CA GLU A 300 12.79 7.10 29.96
C GLU A 300 11.79 7.02 31.13
N GLY A 301 11.65 5.85 31.77
CA GLY A 301 10.73 5.63 32.89
C GLY A 301 9.25 5.63 32.50
N ILE A 302 8.95 5.32 31.23
CA ILE A 302 7.58 5.25 30.70
C ILE A 302 7.10 3.80 30.76
N GLU A 303 6.25 3.48 31.74
CA GLU A 303 5.65 2.15 31.88
C GLU A 303 4.54 1.87 30.84
N ASP A 304 3.72 2.87 30.55
CA ASP A 304 2.61 2.78 29.59
C ASP A 304 2.62 3.99 28.65
N TRP A 305 3.15 3.78 27.44
CA TRP A 305 3.30 4.83 26.44
C TRP A 305 1.96 5.40 25.96
N ARG A 306 0.85 4.68 26.13
CA ARG A 306 -0.50 5.15 25.75
C ARG A 306 -1.03 6.22 26.72
N LYS A 307 -0.53 6.24 27.96
CA LYS A 307 -0.88 7.22 29.01
C LYS A 307 0.13 8.34 29.18
N ALA A 308 1.30 8.20 28.56
CA ALA A 308 2.45 9.06 28.79
C ALA A 308 2.37 10.45 28.12
N GLN A 309 1.24 10.77 27.47
CA GLN A 309 1.03 12.04 26.76
C GLN A 309 2.13 12.31 25.73
N LEU A 310 2.50 11.27 24.98
CA LEU A 310 3.51 11.40 23.95
C LEU A 310 2.93 12.12 22.74
N SER A 311 3.79 12.85 22.04
CA SER A 311 3.51 13.38 20.71
C SER A 311 4.32 12.57 19.70
N ILE A 312 3.63 11.81 18.85
CA ILE A 312 4.22 10.96 17.83
C ILE A 312 4.01 11.62 16.47
N THR A 313 5.08 11.99 15.79
CA THR A 313 5.05 12.49 14.41
C THR A 313 5.40 11.35 13.46
N THR A 314 4.54 11.09 12.48
CA THR A 314 4.77 10.05 11.46
C THR A 314 5.58 10.57 10.27
N THR A 315 5.92 9.70 9.33
CA THR A 315 6.47 10.11 8.03
C THR A 315 5.39 10.39 6.98
N VAL A 316 4.14 10.02 7.26
CA VAL A 316 3.01 10.08 6.32
C VAL A 316 2.62 11.53 6.08
N ASP A 317 2.54 11.92 4.81
CA ASP A 317 2.10 13.26 4.42
C ASP A 317 0.58 13.32 4.33
N ALA A 318 -0.04 14.32 4.97
CA ALA A 318 -1.50 14.40 5.07
C ALA A 318 -2.17 14.62 3.70
N ARG A 319 -1.56 15.45 2.84
CA ARG A 319 -2.09 15.75 1.50
C ARG A 319 -1.98 14.53 0.59
N SER A 320 -0.86 13.84 0.67
CA SER A 320 -0.58 12.60 -0.08
C SER A 320 -1.52 11.49 0.38
N GLN A 321 -1.74 11.33 1.69
CA GLN A 321 -2.69 10.36 2.22
C GLN A 321 -4.14 10.64 1.76
N ASP A 322 -4.56 11.90 1.73
CA ASP A 322 -5.89 12.30 1.23
C ASP A 322 -6.04 12.04 -0.28
N ALA A 323 -4.99 12.31 -1.06
CA ALA A 323 -4.92 11.96 -2.48
C ALA A 323 -5.01 10.45 -2.71
N ALA A 324 -4.28 9.65 -1.91
CA ALA A 324 -4.29 8.18 -1.99
C ALA A 324 -5.68 7.61 -1.69
N LYS A 325 -6.33 8.11 -0.63
CA LYS A 325 -7.70 7.75 -0.25
C LYS A 325 -8.67 8.07 -1.40
N THR A 326 -8.64 9.30 -1.91
CA THR A 326 -9.57 9.76 -2.95
C THR A 326 -9.41 8.96 -4.25
N ALA A 327 -8.17 8.76 -4.71
CA ALA A 327 -7.89 8.01 -5.93
C ALA A 327 -8.35 6.55 -5.84
N LEU A 328 -8.12 5.90 -4.69
CA LEU A 328 -8.55 4.52 -4.47
C LEU A 328 -10.08 4.42 -4.39
N GLN A 329 -10.74 5.34 -3.67
CA GLN A 329 -12.20 5.34 -3.53
C GLN A 329 -12.90 5.54 -4.87
N ALA A 330 -12.46 6.51 -5.67
CA ALA A 330 -12.99 6.78 -7.01
C ALA A 330 -12.88 5.57 -7.94
N ASN A 331 -11.70 4.96 -8.01
CA ASN A 331 -11.47 3.84 -8.92
C ASN A 331 -12.26 2.59 -8.50
N ILE A 332 -12.20 2.20 -7.22
CA ILE A 332 -12.86 0.98 -6.74
C ILE A 332 -14.39 1.11 -6.82
N SER A 333 -14.97 2.28 -6.49
CA SER A 333 -16.41 2.53 -6.65
C SER A 333 -16.83 2.35 -8.11
N GLY A 334 -16.08 2.95 -9.05
CA GLY A 334 -16.33 2.81 -10.48
C GLY A 334 -16.23 1.36 -10.99
N LEU A 335 -15.18 0.64 -10.59
CA LEU A 335 -14.97 -0.76 -10.97
C LEU A 335 -16.02 -1.70 -10.35
N GLN A 336 -16.42 -1.46 -9.11
CA GLN A 336 -17.52 -2.19 -8.47
C GLN A 336 -18.79 -2.06 -9.30
N MET A 337 -19.09 -0.86 -9.80
CA MET A 337 -20.27 -0.62 -10.61
C MET A 337 -20.25 -1.41 -11.92
N GLN A 338 -19.08 -1.51 -12.56
CA GLN A 338 -18.89 -2.28 -13.79
C GLN A 338 -18.95 -3.80 -13.59
N LEU A 339 -18.49 -4.30 -12.44
CA LEU A 339 -18.37 -5.74 -12.17
C LEU A 339 -19.58 -6.32 -11.42
N GLY A 340 -19.95 -5.71 -10.31
CA GLY A 340 -20.99 -6.22 -9.40
C GLY A 340 -22.26 -5.39 -9.37
N GLY A 341 -22.32 -4.29 -10.13
CA GLY A 341 -23.42 -3.33 -10.06
C GLY A 341 -23.45 -2.59 -8.72
N PHE A 342 -24.59 -1.96 -8.45
CA PHE A 342 -24.79 -1.12 -7.28
C PHE A 342 -25.01 -1.93 -6.01
N VAL A 343 -24.22 -1.58 -4.99
CA VAL A 343 -24.25 -2.16 -3.66
C VAL A 343 -24.60 -1.06 -2.67
N LEU A 344 -25.56 -1.38 -1.82
CA LEU A 344 -26.07 -0.45 -0.81
C LEU A 344 -25.02 -0.19 0.28
N PRO A 345 -24.97 1.04 0.81
CA PRO A 345 -24.09 1.36 1.91
C PRO A 345 -24.48 0.54 3.15
N LYS A 346 -23.47 0.03 3.86
CA LYS A 346 -23.66 -0.69 5.14
C LYS A 346 -23.82 0.27 6.32
N ALA A 347 -23.47 1.54 6.13
CA ALA A 347 -23.56 2.57 7.16
C ALA A 347 -25.01 2.75 7.64
N GLN A 348 -25.19 2.76 8.97
CA GLN A 348 -26.49 2.97 9.62
C GLN A 348 -26.76 4.44 9.95
N PHE A 349 -25.75 5.30 9.84
CA PHE A 349 -25.83 6.73 10.14
C PHE A 349 -25.12 7.55 9.06
N ALA A 350 -25.64 8.75 8.78
CA ALA A 350 -24.96 9.72 7.93
C ALA A 350 -23.73 10.33 8.63
N ASN A 351 -22.77 10.78 7.81
CA ASN A 351 -21.68 11.62 8.29
C ASN A 351 -22.24 12.92 8.87
N ARG A 352 -21.58 13.44 9.90
CA ARG A 352 -21.79 14.80 10.41
C ARG A 352 -20.69 15.70 9.87
N ALA A 353 -20.82 16.10 8.60
CA ALA A 353 -19.87 16.97 7.94
C ALA A 353 -20.25 18.43 8.18
N GLN A 354 -19.27 19.26 8.53
CA GLN A 354 -19.42 20.72 8.57
C GLN A 354 -18.96 21.35 7.24
N THR A 355 -17.96 20.75 6.61
CA THR A 355 -17.38 21.17 5.34
C THR A 355 -17.37 19.99 4.37
N ALA A 356 -17.38 20.28 3.07
CA ALA A 356 -17.20 19.31 2.01
C ALA A 356 -16.11 19.81 1.07
N ARG A 357 -15.13 18.95 0.78
CA ARG A 357 -14.10 19.18 -0.22
C ARG A 357 -14.35 18.25 -1.39
N LYS A 358 -14.00 18.68 -2.60
CA LYS A 358 -14.04 17.87 -3.80
C LYS A 358 -13.29 16.56 -3.57
N GLY A 359 -13.94 15.44 -3.89
CA GLY A 359 -13.40 14.10 -3.68
C GLY A 359 -13.74 13.49 -2.31
N ASP A 360 -14.34 14.24 -1.38
CA ASP A 360 -14.80 13.65 -0.12
C ASP A 360 -15.95 12.65 -0.39
N TYR A 361 -15.81 11.44 0.15
CA TYR A 361 -16.86 10.42 0.19
C TYR A 361 -17.64 10.52 1.50
N LEU A 362 -18.95 10.79 1.40
CA LEU A 362 -19.84 11.04 2.53
C LEU A 362 -21.10 10.16 2.44
N TYR A 363 -21.53 9.63 3.58
CA TYR A 363 -22.83 9.02 3.79
C TYR A 363 -23.85 10.11 4.13
N GLY A 364 -24.84 10.32 3.27
CA GLY A 364 -25.89 11.33 3.44
C GLY A 364 -27.26 10.69 3.67
N THR A 365 -28.08 11.32 4.52
CA THR A 365 -29.47 10.91 4.72
C THR A 365 -30.35 11.61 3.68
N ILE A 366 -31.23 10.90 2.99
CA ILE A 366 -32.15 11.52 2.02
C ILE A 366 -33.19 12.40 2.75
N ASP A 367 -33.14 13.70 2.49
CA ASP A 367 -34.06 14.70 3.04
C ASP A 367 -35.29 14.88 2.14
N SER A 368 -35.08 15.02 0.84
CA SER A 368 -36.14 15.13 -0.16
C SER A 368 -35.77 14.45 -1.48
N ILE A 369 -36.81 14.05 -2.21
CA ILE A 369 -36.72 13.36 -3.50
C ILE A 369 -37.61 14.11 -4.48
N THR A 370 -37.05 14.50 -5.62
CA THR A 370 -37.79 15.09 -6.72
C THR A 370 -37.88 14.09 -7.87
N VAL A 371 -39.09 13.84 -8.36
CA VAL A 371 -39.37 12.97 -9.51
C VAL A 371 -39.95 13.78 -10.67
N ASP A 372 -39.77 13.29 -11.90
CA ASP A 372 -40.41 13.86 -13.09
C ASP A 372 -41.88 13.42 -13.23
N GLU A 373 -42.57 13.93 -14.27
CA GLU A 373 -43.98 13.62 -14.58
C GLU A 373 -44.24 12.12 -14.84
N LYS A 374 -43.19 11.35 -15.16
CA LYS A 374 -43.25 9.91 -15.40
C LYS A 374 -42.88 9.10 -14.15
N GLY A 375 -42.63 9.75 -13.02
CA GLY A 375 -42.24 9.13 -11.75
C GLY A 375 -40.76 8.73 -11.69
N SER A 376 -39.91 9.21 -12.59
CA SER A 376 -38.47 8.92 -12.59
C SER A 376 -37.70 9.90 -11.71
N LEU A 377 -36.67 9.42 -11.02
CA LEU A 377 -35.82 10.25 -10.18
C LEU A 377 -35.17 11.38 -10.98
N LYS A 378 -35.40 12.63 -10.53
CA LYS A 378 -34.81 13.84 -11.10
C LYS A 378 -33.69 14.39 -10.21
N SER A 379 -33.91 14.53 -8.90
CA SER A 379 -32.89 15.02 -7.98
C SER A 379 -33.14 14.57 -6.54
N LEU A 380 -32.08 14.62 -5.72
CA LEU A 380 -32.13 14.29 -4.29
C LEU A 380 -31.47 15.41 -3.48
N THR A 381 -32.00 15.68 -2.29
CA THR A 381 -31.26 16.43 -1.26
C THR A 381 -30.86 15.50 -0.12
N LEU A 382 -29.68 15.75 0.44
CA LEU A 382 -29.04 14.91 1.44
C LEU A 382 -28.66 15.75 2.66
N GLY A 383 -28.91 15.23 3.86
CA GLY A 383 -28.44 15.80 5.12
C GLY A 383 -27.18 15.09 5.62
N PHE A 384 -26.17 15.89 6.00
CA PHE A 384 -24.93 15.44 6.65
C PHE A 384 -24.77 16.09 8.04
N GLY A 385 -25.86 16.22 8.79
CA GLY A 385 -25.87 17.01 10.02
C GLY A 385 -26.04 18.51 9.74
N GLN A 386 -24.95 19.28 9.75
CA GLN A 386 -24.99 20.73 9.49
C GLN A 386 -24.87 21.08 8.00
N LEU A 387 -24.15 20.25 7.23
CA LEU A 387 -24.03 20.40 5.79
C LEU A 387 -25.21 19.74 5.07
N LYS A 388 -25.63 20.34 3.95
CA LYS A 388 -26.58 19.75 3.01
C LYS A 388 -25.91 19.44 1.66
N GLY A 389 -26.31 18.34 1.04
CA GLY A 389 -25.89 17.93 -0.29
C GLY A 389 -27.04 17.91 -1.27
N MET A 390 -26.73 18.04 -2.55
CA MET A 390 -27.68 17.89 -3.64
C MET A 390 -27.10 16.98 -4.72
N VAL A 391 -27.88 15.98 -5.11
CA VAL A 391 -27.63 15.19 -6.33
C VAL A 391 -28.52 15.77 -7.43
N SER A 392 -27.89 16.44 -8.39
CA SER A 392 -28.59 17.09 -9.51
C SER A 392 -29.08 16.08 -10.55
N GLU A 393 -29.96 16.52 -11.45
CA GLU A 393 -30.45 15.69 -12.56
C GLU A 393 -29.32 15.19 -13.47
N ALA A 394 -28.29 16.02 -13.67
CA ALA A 394 -27.10 15.61 -14.42
C ALA A 394 -26.36 14.47 -13.70
N ALA A 395 -26.20 14.57 -12.37
CA ALA A 395 -25.54 13.53 -11.58
C ALA A 395 -26.35 12.22 -11.54
N VAL A 396 -27.69 12.29 -11.50
CA VAL A 396 -28.57 11.11 -11.62
C VAL A 396 -28.42 10.44 -12.99
N LYS A 397 -28.37 11.23 -14.08
CA LYS A 397 -28.15 10.71 -15.43
C LYS A 397 -26.78 10.07 -15.60
N ASP A 398 -25.73 10.66 -15.02
CA ASP A 398 -24.38 10.08 -15.06
C ASP A 398 -24.32 8.75 -14.28
N PHE A 399 -24.95 8.70 -13.10
CA PHE A 399 -25.12 7.46 -12.35
C PHE A 399 -25.88 6.38 -13.15
N ALA A 400 -26.98 6.74 -13.82
CA ALA A 400 -27.75 5.84 -14.69
C ALA A 400 -26.86 5.20 -15.77
N LYS A 401 -26.02 6.03 -16.41
CA LYS A 401 -25.10 5.62 -17.46
C LYS A 401 -24.03 4.66 -16.91
N LYS A 402 -23.46 4.96 -15.75
CA LYS A 402 -22.47 4.09 -15.08
C LYS A 402 -23.07 2.75 -14.64
N ALA A 403 -24.30 2.75 -14.14
CA ALA A 403 -24.97 1.57 -13.63
C ALA A 403 -25.60 0.69 -14.73
N GLY A 404 -25.68 1.16 -15.97
CA GLY A 404 -26.15 0.38 -17.12
C GLY A 404 -27.63 -0.03 -17.06
N GLY A 405 -28.46 0.72 -16.35
CA GLY A 405 -29.86 0.37 -16.11
C GLY A 405 -30.74 1.52 -15.63
N ASP A 406 -32.02 1.22 -15.41
CA ASP A 406 -33.00 2.17 -14.89
C ASP A 406 -32.72 2.48 -13.41
N VAL A 407 -32.35 3.73 -13.12
CA VAL A 407 -32.02 4.23 -11.78
C VAL A 407 -33.13 3.92 -10.77
N ASN A 408 -34.39 4.04 -11.20
CA ASN A 408 -35.51 3.80 -10.29
C ASN A 408 -35.57 2.35 -9.84
N LYS A 409 -35.24 1.40 -10.72
CA LYS A 409 -35.18 -0.03 -10.37
C LYS A 409 -33.99 -0.34 -9.46
N ILE A 410 -32.86 0.33 -9.68
CA ILE A 410 -31.61 0.13 -8.93
C ILE A 410 -31.73 0.70 -7.51
N LEU A 411 -32.29 1.91 -7.38
CA LEU A 411 -32.41 2.61 -6.10
C LEU A 411 -33.77 2.37 -5.39
N ALA A 412 -34.72 1.68 -6.03
CA ALA A 412 -36.08 1.42 -5.51
C ALA A 412 -36.14 1.01 -4.01
N PRO A 413 -35.26 0.14 -3.47
CA PRO A 413 -35.31 -0.25 -2.07
C PRO A 413 -35.06 0.90 -1.08
N GLN A 414 -34.32 1.93 -1.50
CA GLN A 414 -33.76 2.99 -0.64
C GLN A 414 -34.13 4.42 -1.06
N LEU A 415 -34.97 4.58 -2.09
CA LEU A 415 -35.49 5.88 -2.50
C LEU A 415 -36.62 6.34 -1.57
N LYS A 416 -36.33 6.41 -0.26
CA LYS A 416 -37.24 6.81 0.81
C LYS A 416 -36.56 7.89 1.65
N LYS A 417 -37.35 8.86 2.11
CA LYS A 417 -36.88 9.85 3.07
C LYS A 417 -36.30 9.16 4.32
N GLY A 418 -35.12 9.58 4.76
CA GLY A 418 -34.40 8.98 5.89
C GLY A 418 -33.45 7.84 5.53
N ALA A 419 -33.44 7.35 4.28
CA ALA A 419 -32.48 6.34 3.84
C ALA A 419 -31.07 6.93 3.66
N ILE A 420 -30.04 6.08 3.69
CA ILE A 420 -28.64 6.51 3.61
C ILE A 420 -28.08 6.18 2.24
N LEU A 421 -27.43 7.15 1.62
CA LEU A 421 -26.68 6.98 0.38
C LEU A 421 -25.22 7.34 0.58
N LEU A 422 -24.33 6.60 -0.08
CA LEU A 422 -22.94 7.02 -0.24
C LEU A 422 -22.85 7.94 -1.44
N VAL A 423 -22.21 9.09 -1.25
CA VAL A 423 -21.98 10.08 -2.31
C VAL A 423 -20.55 10.60 -2.28
N SER A 424 -20.07 11.04 -3.43
CA SER A 424 -18.83 11.81 -3.57
C SER A 424 -19.17 13.29 -3.81
N VAL A 425 -18.35 14.18 -3.26
CA VAL A 425 -18.46 15.63 -3.48
C VAL A 425 -17.75 16.00 -4.78
N MET A 426 -18.44 16.72 -5.67
CA MET A 426 -17.95 17.06 -7.01
C MET A 426 -17.17 18.38 -7.07
N ASP A 427 -17.43 19.31 -6.14
CA ASP A 427 -16.86 20.65 -6.11
C ASP A 427 -16.65 21.11 -4.66
N ASP A 428 -15.63 21.92 -4.42
CA ASP A 428 -15.37 22.58 -3.14
C ASP A 428 -16.39 23.69 -2.85
N LYS A 429 -17.05 24.22 -3.89
CA LYS A 429 -18.02 25.31 -3.77
C LYS A 429 -19.43 24.78 -3.52
N LEU A 430 -20.11 25.39 -2.55
CA LEU A 430 -21.53 25.20 -2.32
C LEU A 430 -22.33 26.00 -3.36
N ILE A 431 -23.32 25.36 -4.00
CA ILE A 431 -24.27 26.02 -4.89
C ILE A 431 -25.61 26.05 -4.17
N ASP A 432 -26.17 27.25 -3.99
CA ASP A 432 -27.41 27.49 -3.23
C ASP A 432 -27.38 26.90 -1.80
N GLY A 433 -26.20 26.86 -1.18
CA GLY A 433 -25.99 26.27 0.15
C GLY A 433 -25.91 24.73 0.16
N PHE A 434 -25.88 24.08 -1.00
CA PHE A 434 -25.73 22.63 -1.13
C PHE A 434 -24.38 22.23 -1.74
N ALA A 435 -23.72 21.26 -1.12
CA ALA A 435 -22.60 20.56 -1.73
C ALA A 435 -23.11 19.74 -2.93
N GLN A 436 -22.45 19.87 -4.08
CA GLN A 436 -22.84 19.11 -5.26
C GLN A 436 -22.30 17.70 -5.16
N CYS A 437 -23.20 16.71 -5.20
CA CYS A 437 -22.89 15.32 -4.91
C CYS A 437 -23.22 14.40 -6.09
N GLN A 438 -22.42 13.34 -6.24
CA GLN A 438 -22.71 12.22 -7.12
C GLN A 438 -22.97 10.94 -6.31
N ILE A 439 -23.91 10.11 -6.76
CA ILE A 439 -24.20 8.82 -6.13
C ILE A 439 -23.06 7.84 -6.40
N GLU A 440 -22.59 7.20 -5.34
CA GLU A 440 -21.50 6.23 -5.34
C GLU A 440 -21.98 4.89 -4.75
N THR A 441 -21.21 3.82 -4.98
CA THR A 441 -21.50 2.50 -4.45
C THR A 441 -20.52 2.15 -3.35
N GLU A 442 -20.98 1.49 -2.28
CA GLU A 442 -20.04 0.94 -1.30
C GLU A 442 -19.46 -0.36 -1.85
N PRO A 443 -18.15 -0.46 -2.11
CA PRO A 443 -17.64 -1.57 -2.87
C PRO A 443 -17.37 -2.82 -2.03
N VAL A 444 -17.71 -3.98 -2.61
CA VAL A 444 -17.22 -5.29 -2.15
C VAL A 444 -15.81 -5.52 -2.71
N LEU A 445 -15.55 -5.03 -3.92
CA LEU A 445 -14.20 -4.93 -4.48
C LEU A 445 -13.31 -4.13 -3.52
N GLN A 446 -12.07 -4.58 -3.36
CA GLN A 446 -11.05 -3.90 -2.56
C GLN A 446 -9.79 -3.66 -3.38
N GLY A 447 -8.80 -3.07 -2.74
CA GLY A 447 -7.52 -2.74 -3.32
C GLY A 447 -6.62 -2.06 -2.29
N GLY A 448 -5.45 -1.66 -2.75
CA GLY A 448 -4.52 -0.89 -1.93
C GLY A 448 -3.72 0.09 -2.77
N LEU A 449 -3.28 1.17 -2.12
CA LEU A 449 -2.31 2.11 -2.64
C LEU A 449 -1.27 2.39 -1.57
N PHE A 450 0.01 2.28 -1.93
CA PHE A 450 1.12 2.52 -1.03
C PHE A 450 2.19 3.34 -1.75
N ALA A 451 2.67 4.39 -1.09
CA ALA A 451 3.70 5.28 -1.62
C ALA A 451 4.85 5.42 -0.61
N ILE A 452 6.07 5.30 -1.12
CA ILE A 452 7.31 5.37 -0.35
C ILE A 452 8.34 6.24 -1.07
N GLN A 453 9.10 7.03 -0.31
CA GLN A 453 10.19 7.84 -0.83
C GLN A 453 11.35 7.85 0.17
N ASN A 454 12.56 7.52 -0.32
CA ASN A 454 13.78 7.45 0.50
C ASN A 454 13.59 6.62 1.78
N GLY A 455 12.83 5.51 1.68
CA GLY A 455 12.48 4.64 2.80
C GLY A 455 11.33 5.12 3.69
N ASN A 456 10.90 6.38 3.57
CA ASN A 456 9.79 6.94 4.34
C ASN A 456 8.45 6.64 3.68
N VAL A 457 7.47 6.19 4.46
CA VAL A 457 6.09 6.01 3.98
C VAL A 457 5.45 7.39 3.81
N ILE A 458 5.04 7.68 2.59
CA ILE A 458 4.39 8.94 2.20
C ILE A 458 2.87 8.81 2.32
N ALA A 459 2.31 7.68 1.84
CA ALA A 459 0.89 7.36 1.94
C ALA A 459 0.67 5.85 2.04
N SER A 460 -0.33 5.42 2.81
CA SER A 460 -0.73 4.03 2.97
C SER A 460 -2.25 3.90 3.08
N GLN A 461 -2.89 3.41 2.02
CA GLN A 461 -4.32 3.18 1.95
C GLN A 461 -4.60 1.69 1.67
N GLY A 462 -5.07 0.96 2.68
CA GLY A 462 -5.27 -0.50 2.65
C GLY A 462 -6.68 -0.96 2.23
N GLY A 463 -7.51 -0.09 1.66
CA GLY A 463 -8.87 -0.42 1.24
C GLY A 463 -9.73 0.80 0.95
N PHE A 464 -10.97 0.58 0.51
CA PHE A 464 -11.92 1.70 0.26
C PHE A 464 -12.12 2.57 1.51
N HIS A 465 -12.18 1.91 2.67
CA HIS A 465 -11.94 2.53 3.96
C HIS A 465 -10.63 2.00 4.53
N ASN A 466 -9.88 2.85 5.23
CA ASN A 466 -8.63 2.44 5.87
C ASN A 466 -8.89 1.83 7.25
N THR A 467 -9.83 0.89 7.32
CA THR A 467 -10.32 0.33 8.59
C THR A 467 -10.30 -1.21 8.55
N GLY A 468 -10.03 -1.84 9.69
CA GLY A 468 -10.02 -3.29 9.82
C GLY A 468 -8.74 -3.96 9.29
N PHE A 469 -8.76 -4.45 8.05
CA PHE A 469 -7.65 -5.23 7.49
C PHE A 469 -6.75 -4.38 6.58
N ASP A 470 -5.47 -4.29 6.92
CA ASP A 470 -4.49 -3.51 6.17
C ASP A 470 -3.96 -4.26 4.93
N ARG A 471 -4.45 -3.89 3.75
CA ARG A 471 -4.02 -4.51 2.50
C ARG A 471 -2.68 -4.01 1.97
N SER A 472 -2.13 -2.89 2.44
CA SER A 472 -0.83 -2.44 1.96
C SER A 472 0.31 -3.23 2.59
N PHE A 473 0.19 -3.56 3.89
CA PHE A 473 1.21 -4.29 4.64
C PHE A 473 0.90 -5.77 4.94
N LYS A 474 -0.37 -6.19 4.97
CA LYS A 474 -0.74 -7.56 5.40
C LYS A 474 -1.31 -8.43 4.28
N ALA A 475 -1.87 -7.86 3.22
CA ALA A 475 -2.40 -8.65 2.10
C ALA A 475 -1.26 -9.14 1.20
N VAL A 476 -0.94 -10.43 1.31
CA VAL A 476 -0.09 -11.14 0.36
C VAL A 476 -0.90 -11.50 -0.88
N ARG A 477 -0.46 -11.06 -2.06
CA ARG A 477 -1.16 -11.26 -3.34
C ARG A 477 -0.18 -11.53 -4.47
N GLN A 478 -0.61 -12.33 -5.45
CA GLN A 478 0.03 -12.40 -6.76
C GLN A 478 -0.19 -11.07 -7.48
N LEU A 479 0.91 -10.42 -7.88
CA LEU A 479 0.88 -9.14 -8.60
C LEU A 479 1.23 -9.29 -10.09
N GLY A 480 1.45 -10.52 -10.55
CA GLY A 480 1.62 -10.85 -11.96
C GLY A 480 2.88 -10.24 -12.57
N SER A 481 2.78 -9.77 -13.81
CA SER A 481 3.90 -9.19 -14.59
C SER A 481 4.63 -7.98 -13.96
N SER A 482 4.22 -7.47 -12.81
CA SER A 482 5.01 -6.49 -12.05
C SER A 482 6.31 -7.07 -11.47
N TRP A 483 6.50 -8.39 -11.53
CA TRP A 483 7.74 -9.06 -11.12
C TRP A 483 8.87 -9.01 -12.18
N LYS A 484 8.54 -8.78 -13.46
CA LYS A 484 9.51 -8.78 -14.55
C LYS A 484 10.64 -7.75 -14.40
N PRO A 485 10.40 -6.51 -13.93
CA PRO A 485 11.47 -5.54 -13.71
C PRO A 485 12.56 -6.02 -12.74
N ILE A 486 12.23 -6.89 -11.77
CA ILE A 486 13.23 -7.50 -10.88
C ILE A 486 14.20 -8.38 -11.68
N LEU A 487 13.68 -9.14 -12.66
CA LEU A 487 14.52 -9.95 -13.55
C LEU A 487 15.41 -9.06 -14.42
N TYR A 488 14.83 -8.00 -14.97
CA TYR A 488 15.57 -7.09 -15.86
C TYR A 488 16.68 -6.36 -15.10
N ALA A 489 16.42 -5.85 -13.89
CA ALA A 489 17.45 -5.24 -13.06
C ALA A 489 18.58 -6.24 -12.73
N LEU A 490 18.24 -7.51 -12.45
CA LEU A 490 19.22 -8.56 -12.21
C LEU A 490 20.02 -8.92 -13.46
N ALA A 491 19.38 -8.98 -14.63
CA ALA A 491 20.07 -9.22 -15.89
C ALA A 491 21.08 -8.08 -16.18
N LEU A 492 20.67 -6.83 -15.98
CA LEU A 492 21.57 -5.68 -16.13
C LEU A 492 22.75 -5.72 -15.16
N LYS A 493 22.55 -6.27 -13.95
CA LYS A 493 23.64 -6.53 -12.99
C LYS A 493 24.63 -7.60 -13.50
N TYR A 494 24.18 -8.51 -14.36
CA TYR A 494 24.96 -9.59 -14.97
C TYR A 494 25.32 -9.35 -16.43
N HIS A 495 25.72 -8.11 -16.75
CA HIS A 495 26.29 -7.72 -18.05
C HIS A 495 25.32 -7.82 -19.24
N TRP A 496 24.03 -7.97 -18.99
CA TRP A 496 23.03 -7.73 -20.02
C TRP A 496 22.83 -6.23 -20.23
N HIS A 497 22.49 -5.86 -21.45
CA HIS A 497 22.13 -4.52 -21.85
C HIS A 497 20.65 -4.46 -22.20
N TYR A 498 19.96 -3.34 -21.92
CA TYR A 498 18.52 -3.22 -22.23
C TYR A 498 18.18 -3.37 -23.74
N LEU A 499 19.17 -3.23 -24.63
CA LEU A 499 19.04 -3.47 -26.07
C LEU A 499 19.38 -4.89 -26.51
N ASP A 500 19.84 -5.77 -25.60
CA ASP A 500 20.08 -7.17 -25.93
C ASP A 500 18.80 -7.86 -26.39
N MET A 501 18.94 -8.70 -27.40
CA MET A 501 17.85 -9.41 -28.05
C MET A 501 17.57 -10.74 -27.32
N LEU A 502 16.29 -10.99 -27.06
CA LEU A 502 15.76 -12.15 -26.36
C LEU A 502 14.87 -12.98 -27.29
N GLU A 503 14.96 -14.31 -27.17
CA GLU A 503 14.01 -15.22 -27.83
C GLU A 503 12.60 -14.99 -27.28
N ASN A 504 11.65 -14.75 -28.19
CA ASN A 504 10.26 -14.49 -27.87
C ASN A 504 9.30 -15.40 -28.66
N ASP A 505 9.77 -16.31 -29.49
CA ASP A 505 8.91 -17.33 -30.08
C ASP A 505 8.64 -18.48 -29.11
N PHE A 506 7.73 -19.39 -29.49
CA PHE A 506 7.36 -20.57 -28.73
C PHE A 506 8.60 -21.36 -28.26
N ASN A 507 8.69 -21.60 -26.95
CA ASN A 507 9.78 -22.37 -26.36
C ASN A 507 9.25 -23.30 -25.25
N VAL A 508 10.02 -24.35 -24.97
CA VAL A 508 9.72 -25.36 -23.95
C VAL A 508 10.77 -25.26 -22.85
N PHE A 509 10.38 -25.00 -21.63
CA PHE A 509 11.34 -24.86 -20.54
C PHE A 509 11.38 -26.17 -19.76
N GLN A 510 12.57 -26.67 -19.48
CA GLN A 510 12.74 -27.95 -18.79
C GLN A 510 13.57 -27.73 -17.53
N PHE A 511 13.13 -28.32 -16.43
CA PHE A 511 13.94 -28.45 -15.22
C PHE A 511 13.81 -29.88 -14.72
N VAL A 512 14.92 -30.63 -14.75
CA VAL A 512 14.94 -32.06 -14.45
C VAL A 512 13.93 -32.80 -15.35
N ASN A 513 12.84 -33.34 -14.79
CA ASN A 513 11.82 -34.11 -15.53
C ASN A 513 10.50 -33.34 -15.70
N GLN A 514 10.50 -32.03 -15.44
CA GLN A 514 9.32 -31.17 -15.54
C GLN A 514 9.43 -30.25 -16.75
N PHE A 515 8.35 -30.17 -17.53
CA PHE A 515 8.27 -29.29 -18.70
C PHE A 515 7.27 -28.17 -18.45
N TYR A 516 7.67 -26.97 -18.81
CA TYR A 516 6.88 -25.77 -18.72
C TYR A 516 6.70 -25.17 -20.12
N PHE A 517 5.44 -24.94 -20.47
CA PHE A 517 5.02 -24.44 -21.79
C PHE A 517 4.35 -23.07 -21.60
N PRO A 518 5.12 -21.98 -21.43
CA PRO A 518 4.55 -20.65 -21.25
C PRO A 518 3.77 -20.24 -22.50
N ARG A 519 2.74 -19.42 -22.29
CA ARG A 519 1.96 -18.84 -23.38
C ARG A 519 2.17 -17.33 -23.41
N PRO A 520 2.22 -16.72 -24.59
CA PRO A 520 2.26 -15.28 -24.69
C PRO A 520 0.87 -14.71 -24.34
N ASP A 521 0.83 -13.56 -23.67
CA ASP A 521 -0.43 -12.89 -23.30
C ASP A 521 -1.12 -12.23 -24.50
N HIS A 522 -0.37 -11.98 -25.57
CA HIS A 522 -0.84 -11.43 -26.83
C HIS A 522 -0.08 -12.08 -27.99
N LYS A 523 -0.50 -11.79 -29.23
CA LYS A 523 0.26 -12.23 -30.39
C LYS A 523 1.66 -11.61 -30.36
N ASN A 524 2.70 -12.43 -30.47
CA ASN A 524 4.08 -11.97 -30.56
C ASN A 524 4.25 -11.12 -31.82
N LYS A 525 4.99 -10.02 -31.69
CA LYS A 525 5.23 -9.06 -32.77
C LYS A 525 6.54 -9.30 -33.52
N GLY A 526 7.36 -10.20 -32.98
CA GLY A 526 8.57 -10.74 -33.58
C GLY A 526 9.01 -11.94 -32.75
N ASP A 527 9.78 -12.83 -33.38
CA ASP A 527 10.35 -14.00 -32.73
C ASP A 527 11.49 -13.62 -31.79
N VAL A 528 12.09 -12.44 -31.98
CA VAL A 528 13.15 -11.92 -31.13
C VAL A 528 12.83 -10.46 -30.78
N VAL A 529 13.04 -10.07 -29.53
CA VAL A 529 12.74 -8.72 -29.03
C VAL A 529 13.81 -8.23 -28.05
N SER A 530 14.06 -6.93 -27.98
CA SER A 530 15.00 -6.42 -26.98
C SER A 530 14.45 -6.49 -25.54
N ILE A 531 15.31 -6.48 -24.52
CA ILE A 531 14.88 -6.40 -23.11
C ILE A 531 13.98 -5.16 -22.88
N ALA A 532 14.31 -4.03 -23.51
CA ALA A 532 13.52 -2.80 -23.46
C ALA A 532 12.12 -3.01 -24.01
N TRP A 533 11.99 -3.73 -25.13
CA TRP A 533 10.70 -4.07 -25.71
C TRP A 533 9.93 -5.08 -24.85
N ALA A 534 10.60 -6.11 -24.35
CA ALA A 534 10.04 -7.09 -23.42
C ALA A 534 9.47 -6.42 -22.17
N THR A 535 10.13 -5.37 -21.67
CA THR A 535 9.62 -4.52 -20.59
C THR A 535 8.39 -3.71 -21.02
N THR A 536 8.49 -3.02 -22.15
CA THR A 536 7.44 -2.14 -22.71
C THR A 536 6.12 -2.87 -22.94
N ARG A 537 6.18 -4.05 -23.58
CA ARG A 537 5.01 -4.87 -23.92
C ARG A 537 4.67 -5.95 -22.92
N SER A 538 5.53 -6.20 -21.94
CA SER A 538 5.34 -7.28 -20.97
C SER A 538 5.36 -8.66 -21.63
N GLU A 539 6.32 -8.92 -22.51
CA GLU A 539 6.46 -10.19 -23.25
C GLU A 539 6.73 -11.35 -22.27
N ASN A 540 5.89 -12.40 -22.25
CA ASN A 540 6.04 -13.50 -21.27
C ASN A 540 7.19 -14.43 -21.63
N ILE A 541 7.28 -14.84 -22.88
CA ILE A 541 8.24 -15.87 -23.30
C ILE A 541 9.67 -15.34 -23.17
N ALA A 542 9.93 -14.12 -23.67
CA ALA A 542 11.20 -13.44 -23.50
C ALA A 542 11.66 -13.32 -22.04
N SER A 543 10.75 -13.05 -21.09
CA SER A 543 11.11 -13.01 -19.67
C SER A 543 11.50 -14.39 -19.12
N ILE A 544 10.82 -15.46 -19.53
CA ILE A 544 11.18 -16.82 -19.09
C ILE A 544 12.51 -17.24 -19.68
N TRP A 545 12.72 -16.94 -20.96
CA TRP A 545 13.97 -17.19 -21.66
C TRP A 545 15.14 -16.47 -20.98
N LEU A 546 14.98 -15.18 -20.66
CA LEU A 546 16.00 -14.42 -19.96
C LEU A 546 16.33 -15.01 -18.58
N LEU A 547 15.36 -15.57 -17.85
CA LEU A 547 15.64 -16.23 -16.57
C LEU A 547 16.48 -17.51 -16.76
N GLU A 548 16.21 -18.30 -17.80
CA GLU A 548 17.00 -19.49 -18.12
C GLU A 548 18.45 -19.12 -18.48
N HIS A 549 18.61 -18.07 -19.28
CA HIS A 549 19.88 -17.61 -19.81
C HIS A 549 20.57 -16.53 -18.95
N LEU A 550 20.04 -16.23 -17.76
CA LEU A 550 20.46 -15.08 -16.93
C LEU A 550 21.98 -15.00 -16.75
N LEU A 551 22.64 -16.14 -16.55
CA LEU A 551 24.06 -16.24 -16.24
C LEU A 551 24.96 -16.45 -17.48
N ASP A 552 24.42 -16.37 -18.70
CA ASP A 552 25.15 -16.65 -19.95
C ASP A 552 26.27 -15.66 -20.24
N LYS A 553 26.11 -14.42 -19.80
CA LYS A 553 27.10 -13.36 -19.96
C LYS A 553 28.05 -13.22 -18.75
N VAL A 554 27.92 -14.07 -17.75
CA VAL A 554 28.72 -13.99 -16.51
C VAL A 554 30.07 -14.71 -16.70
N PRO A 555 31.22 -14.04 -16.45
CA PRO A 555 32.54 -14.67 -16.47
C PRO A 555 32.68 -15.80 -15.43
N LEU A 556 33.63 -16.71 -15.63
CA LEU A 556 33.80 -17.88 -14.75
C LEU A 556 34.04 -17.52 -13.29
N GLU A 557 34.85 -16.48 -13.02
CA GLU A 557 35.15 -16.02 -11.67
C GLU A 557 33.89 -15.53 -10.95
N GLU A 558 33.14 -14.63 -11.58
CA GLU A 558 31.87 -14.13 -11.04
C GLU A 558 30.80 -15.23 -10.95
N PHE A 559 30.77 -16.19 -11.89
CA PHE A 559 29.87 -17.34 -11.81
C PHE A 559 30.12 -18.15 -10.53
N ASN A 560 31.39 -18.33 -10.16
CA ASN A 560 31.76 -19.00 -8.91
C ASN A 560 31.35 -18.20 -7.68
N GLU A 561 31.46 -16.87 -7.70
CA GLU A 561 30.97 -16.01 -6.62
C GLU A 561 29.44 -16.10 -6.46
N VAL A 562 28.71 -16.08 -7.58
CA VAL A 562 27.26 -16.26 -7.59
C VAL A 562 26.89 -17.64 -7.06
N ALA A 563 27.58 -18.69 -7.50
CA ALA A 563 27.40 -20.04 -6.97
C ALA A 563 27.71 -20.10 -5.47
N ALA A 564 28.82 -19.53 -5.00
CA ALA A 564 29.22 -19.54 -3.60
C ALA A 564 28.21 -18.83 -2.71
N ALA A 565 27.79 -17.63 -3.09
CA ALA A 565 26.87 -16.83 -2.29
C ALA A 565 25.40 -17.31 -2.37
N ASN A 566 25.09 -18.33 -3.18
CA ASN A 566 23.84 -19.11 -3.10
C ASN A 566 24.02 -20.49 -2.45
N GLY A 567 25.24 -20.81 -2.00
CA GLY A 567 25.59 -22.10 -1.42
C GLY A 567 25.62 -23.24 -2.44
N TYR A 568 25.88 -22.95 -3.71
CA TYR A 568 26.09 -23.93 -4.78
C TYR A 568 27.56 -24.25 -4.99
N ALA A 569 28.51 -23.35 -4.71
CA ALA A 569 29.93 -23.66 -4.85
C ALA A 569 30.38 -24.69 -3.81
N ARG A 570 31.44 -25.44 -4.15
CA ARG A 570 32.12 -26.37 -3.25
C ARG A 570 32.86 -25.60 -2.15
N THR A 571 32.76 -26.06 -0.90
CA THR A 571 33.47 -25.44 0.24
C THR A 571 34.83 -26.12 0.48
N GLU A 572 35.77 -25.43 1.15
CA GLU A 572 37.12 -25.96 1.42
C GLU A 572 37.10 -27.28 2.22
N ASP A 573 36.15 -27.43 3.15
CA ASP A 573 36.01 -28.63 4.00
C ASP A 573 35.30 -29.82 3.32
N GLU A 574 34.94 -29.67 2.05
CA GLU A 574 34.09 -30.61 1.31
C GLU A 574 34.87 -31.36 0.24
N ASP A 575 34.97 -32.69 0.40
CA ASP A 575 35.45 -33.57 -0.66
C ASP A 575 34.42 -33.67 -1.81
N THR A 576 34.85 -34.18 -2.97
CA THR A 576 34.01 -34.25 -4.18
C THR A 576 32.73 -35.07 -3.93
N LYS A 577 32.80 -36.09 -3.08
CA LYS A 577 31.66 -36.95 -2.75
C LYS A 577 30.64 -36.19 -1.90
N LYS A 578 31.07 -35.50 -0.84
CA LYS A 578 30.20 -34.67 0.00
C LYS A 578 29.56 -33.55 -0.80
N TYR A 579 30.32 -32.93 -1.71
CA TYR A 579 29.80 -31.89 -2.60
C TYR A 579 28.68 -32.41 -3.50
N PHE A 580 28.90 -33.57 -4.11
CA PHE A 580 27.88 -34.25 -4.88
C PHE A 580 26.63 -34.60 -4.04
N GLU A 581 26.82 -35.16 -2.85
CA GLU A 581 25.72 -35.51 -1.93
C GLU A 581 24.90 -34.26 -1.57
N ARG A 582 25.56 -33.13 -1.30
CA ARG A 582 24.88 -31.87 -1.02
C ARG A 582 24.13 -31.32 -2.24
N LEU A 583 24.71 -31.38 -3.44
CA LEU A 583 24.01 -30.97 -4.66
C LEU A 583 22.75 -31.80 -4.92
N ARG A 584 22.85 -33.12 -4.70
CA ARG A 584 21.72 -34.05 -4.80
C ARG A 584 20.66 -33.75 -3.75
N ASP A 585 21.04 -33.68 -2.49
CA ASP A 585 20.09 -33.68 -1.37
C ASP A 585 19.45 -32.29 -1.17
N LYS A 586 20.21 -31.21 -1.39
CA LYS A 586 19.72 -29.83 -1.22
C LYS A 586 19.07 -29.25 -2.47
N PHE A 587 19.58 -29.59 -3.65
CA PHE A 587 19.17 -28.96 -4.91
C PHE A 587 18.56 -29.92 -5.94
N GLY A 588 18.54 -31.23 -5.65
CA GLY A 588 18.00 -32.25 -6.58
C GLY A 588 18.87 -32.48 -7.82
N LEU A 589 20.13 -32.04 -7.80
CA LEU A 589 21.03 -32.11 -8.95
C LEU A 589 21.83 -33.42 -8.93
N ILE A 590 21.58 -34.28 -9.92
CA ILE A 590 22.20 -35.61 -10.01
C ILE A 590 23.04 -35.70 -11.27
N LEU A 591 24.36 -35.72 -11.09
CA LEU A 591 25.33 -35.92 -12.17
C LEU A 591 25.37 -37.40 -12.58
N LYS A 592 24.61 -37.76 -13.62
CA LYS A 592 24.65 -39.08 -14.29
C LYS A 592 25.53 -39.03 -15.54
N GLU A 593 25.86 -40.19 -16.09
CA GLU A 593 26.65 -40.28 -17.33
C GLU A 593 26.01 -39.55 -18.52
N ASP A 594 24.67 -39.63 -18.66
CA ASP A 594 23.93 -38.86 -19.67
C ASP A 594 24.04 -37.34 -19.45
N VAL A 595 24.16 -36.89 -18.20
CA VAL A 595 24.33 -35.46 -17.86
C VAL A 595 25.74 -34.98 -18.23
N LYS A 596 26.77 -35.81 -18.03
CA LYS A 596 28.12 -35.50 -18.50
C LYS A 596 28.16 -35.30 -20.02
N ARG A 597 27.45 -36.16 -20.77
CA ARG A 597 27.30 -36.01 -22.22
C ARG A 597 26.50 -34.76 -22.61
N GLU A 598 25.50 -34.39 -21.81
CA GLU A 598 24.74 -33.14 -21.99
C GLU A 598 25.63 -31.91 -21.77
N ILE A 599 26.54 -31.95 -20.80
CA ILE A 599 27.54 -30.90 -20.56
C ILE A 599 28.44 -30.71 -21.80
N GLU A 600 29.02 -31.80 -22.32
CA GLU A 600 29.86 -31.73 -23.53
C GLU A 600 29.07 -31.28 -24.76
N PHE A 601 27.82 -31.72 -24.89
CA PHE A 601 26.90 -31.22 -25.91
C PHE A 601 26.68 -29.70 -25.79
N THR A 602 26.41 -29.19 -24.58
CA THR A 602 26.16 -27.76 -24.35
C THR A 602 27.40 -26.93 -24.67
N LYS A 603 28.61 -27.36 -24.27
CA LYS A 603 29.87 -26.70 -24.67
C LYS A 603 30.00 -26.58 -26.19
N ALA A 604 29.81 -27.69 -26.91
CA ALA A 604 29.91 -27.73 -28.37
C ALA A 604 28.83 -26.89 -29.07
N ARG A 605 27.59 -26.94 -28.55
CA ARG A 605 26.45 -26.15 -29.05
C ARG A 605 26.72 -24.66 -28.92
N ASP A 606 27.16 -24.22 -27.75
CA ASP A 606 27.39 -22.80 -27.47
C ASP A 606 28.52 -22.26 -28.36
N ALA A 607 29.61 -23.02 -28.52
CA ALA A 607 30.71 -22.69 -29.44
C ALA A 607 30.28 -22.63 -30.91
N LEU A 608 29.41 -23.55 -31.36
CA LEU A 608 28.88 -23.53 -32.73
C LEU A 608 27.94 -22.34 -32.96
N ALA A 609 27.10 -22.01 -31.99
CA ALA A 609 26.21 -20.85 -32.08
C ALA A 609 27.00 -19.53 -32.11
N GLU A 610 28.05 -19.41 -31.30
CA GLU A 610 28.96 -18.26 -31.33
C GLU A 610 29.65 -18.12 -32.68
N ARG A 611 30.14 -19.23 -33.24
CA ARG A 611 30.69 -19.24 -34.60
C ARG A 611 29.68 -18.73 -35.63
N TYR A 612 28.42 -19.16 -35.57
CA TYR A 612 27.40 -18.69 -36.52
C TYR A 612 27.05 -17.21 -36.36
N ARG A 613 27.03 -16.69 -35.12
CA ARG A 613 26.89 -15.23 -34.89
C ARG A 613 28.05 -14.47 -35.52
N ASN A 614 29.29 -14.94 -35.34
CA ASN A 614 30.48 -14.32 -35.94
C ASN A 614 30.48 -14.40 -37.47
N GLU A 615 29.79 -15.38 -38.06
CA GLU A 615 29.59 -15.52 -39.50
C GLU A 615 28.38 -14.70 -40.03
N GLY A 616 27.68 -13.94 -39.18
CA GLY A 616 26.48 -13.19 -39.54
C GLY A 616 25.25 -14.07 -39.84
N LYS A 617 25.22 -15.31 -39.34
CA LYS A 617 24.15 -16.30 -39.55
C LYS A 617 23.30 -16.46 -38.29
N ASP A 618 22.64 -15.38 -37.88
CA ASP A 618 21.89 -15.33 -36.63
C ASP A 618 20.74 -16.34 -36.57
N ASP A 619 20.04 -16.59 -37.68
CA ASP A 619 18.97 -17.59 -37.75
C ASP A 619 19.50 -19.01 -37.46
N LYS A 620 20.68 -19.35 -37.99
CA LYS A 620 21.33 -20.64 -37.68
C LYS A 620 21.83 -20.70 -36.25
N ALA A 621 22.37 -19.60 -35.73
CA ALA A 621 22.78 -19.53 -34.33
C ALA A 621 21.58 -19.73 -33.40
N ARG A 622 20.43 -19.14 -33.72
CA ARG A 622 19.16 -19.32 -33.00
C ARG A 622 18.70 -20.77 -33.00
N ASP A 623 18.67 -21.41 -34.17
CA ASP A 623 18.29 -22.82 -34.28
C ASP A 623 19.23 -23.70 -33.45
N VAL A 624 20.56 -23.50 -33.53
CA VAL A 624 21.53 -24.25 -32.72
C VAL A 624 21.30 -24.05 -31.22
N MET A 625 21.04 -22.82 -30.77
CA MET A 625 20.78 -22.55 -29.34
C MET A 625 19.50 -23.23 -28.84
N ASN A 626 18.49 -23.34 -29.71
CA ASN A 626 17.23 -24.03 -29.40
C ASN A 626 17.35 -25.56 -29.42
N LEU A 627 18.46 -26.12 -29.93
CA LEU A 627 18.71 -27.56 -29.98
C LEU A 627 18.92 -28.15 -28.59
N ARG A 628 18.15 -29.19 -28.27
CA ARG A 628 18.20 -29.89 -26.97
C ARG A 628 19.01 -31.17 -27.05
N TYR A 629 19.57 -31.61 -25.93
CA TYR A 629 20.29 -32.88 -25.86
C TYR A 629 19.38 -34.11 -26.10
N GLY A 630 18.22 -34.19 -25.42
CA GLY A 630 17.17 -35.19 -25.72
C GLY A 630 16.91 -36.30 -24.72
N THR A 631 17.19 -36.06 -23.45
CA THR A 631 17.02 -37.04 -22.38
C THR A 631 15.55 -37.40 -22.08
N PHE A 632 14.54 -36.66 -22.57
CA PHE A 632 13.16 -36.80 -22.07
C PHE A 632 12.03 -36.51 -23.10
N ASN A 633 12.30 -36.69 -24.41
CA ASN A 633 11.36 -36.30 -25.48
C ASN A 633 9.98 -36.98 -25.36
N ASP A 634 9.90 -38.25 -24.98
CA ASP A 634 8.61 -38.97 -24.92
C ASP A 634 7.67 -38.43 -23.85
N ILE A 635 8.21 -37.98 -22.71
CA ILE A 635 7.43 -37.38 -21.62
C ILE A 635 6.90 -36.02 -22.07
N ALA A 636 7.76 -35.21 -22.69
CA ALA A 636 7.38 -33.91 -23.24
C ALA A 636 6.29 -34.04 -24.31
N ILE A 637 6.43 -34.99 -25.24
CA ILE A 637 5.43 -35.25 -26.31
C ILE A 637 4.08 -35.66 -25.71
N LYS A 638 4.09 -36.53 -24.69
CA LYS A 638 2.86 -36.91 -23.97
C LYS A 638 2.19 -35.69 -23.30
N GLN A 639 2.99 -34.78 -22.73
CA GLN A 639 2.48 -33.57 -22.07
C GLN A 639 2.01 -32.48 -23.05
N ALA A 640 2.55 -32.45 -24.28
CA ALA A 640 2.26 -31.44 -25.30
C ALA A 640 0.83 -31.48 -25.91
N LYS A 641 -0.04 -32.41 -25.47
CA LYS A 641 -1.47 -32.50 -25.84
C LYS A 641 -1.79 -32.35 -27.35
N LYS A 642 -0.92 -32.86 -28.24
CA LYS A 642 -1.07 -32.88 -29.72
C LYS A 642 -0.89 -31.54 -30.46
N ASP A 643 -0.31 -30.51 -29.86
CA ASP A 643 0.06 -29.31 -30.62
C ASP A 643 1.25 -29.60 -31.55
N SER A 644 1.04 -29.52 -32.86
CA SER A 644 2.03 -29.89 -33.86
C SER A 644 3.27 -29.00 -33.85
N LYS A 645 3.13 -27.71 -33.48
CA LYS A 645 4.27 -26.80 -33.34
C LYS A 645 5.11 -27.17 -32.14
N ILE A 646 4.46 -27.48 -31.01
CA ILE A 646 5.15 -27.91 -29.79
C ILE A 646 5.89 -29.24 -30.04
N ILE A 647 5.26 -30.17 -30.75
CA ILE A 647 5.86 -31.44 -31.11
C ILE A 647 7.06 -31.23 -32.05
N ALA A 648 6.96 -30.36 -33.06
CA ALA A 648 8.06 -30.05 -33.96
C ALA A 648 9.26 -29.45 -33.20
N PHE A 649 9.00 -28.54 -32.26
CA PHE A 649 10.03 -27.94 -31.42
C PHE A 649 10.65 -28.95 -30.44
N ILE A 650 9.86 -29.81 -29.79
CA ILE A 650 10.39 -30.91 -28.94
C ILE A 650 11.26 -31.87 -29.78
N ASN A 651 10.87 -32.10 -31.03
CA ASN A 651 11.61 -32.94 -31.96
C ASN A 651 12.92 -32.31 -32.45
N HIS A 652 13.14 -31.01 -32.22
CA HIS A 652 14.41 -30.34 -32.46
C HIS A 652 15.44 -30.77 -31.41
N ASN A 653 16.04 -31.93 -31.69
CA ASN A 653 16.71 -32.72 -30.66
C ASN A 653 17.96 -33.47 -31.15
N TYR A 654 19.05 -33.31 -30.41
CA TYR A 654 20.36 -33.88 -30.73
C TYR A 654 20.35 -35.40 -30.77
N LYS A 655 19.88 -36.11 -29.74
CA LYS A 655 19.90 -37.59 -29.72
C LYS A 655 19.17 -38.16 -30.94
N ARG A 656 18.03 -37.58 -31.31
CA ARG A 656 17.27 -37.94 -32.52
C ARG A 656 18.05 -37.65 -33.80
N TYR A 657 18.59 -36.45 -33.95
CA TYR A 657 19.34 -36.08 -35.16
C TYR A 657 20.65 -36.86 -35.29
N ALA A 658 21.27 -37.26 -34.18
CA ALA A 658 22.44 -38.13 -34.16
C ALA A 658 22.11 -39.56 -34.63
N GLU A 659 20.89 -40.05 -34.40
CA GLU A 659 20.41 -41.31 -34.99
C GLU A 659 20.25 -41.19 -36.50
N ILE A 660 19.59 -40.12 -36.99
CA ILE A 660 19.43 -39.85 -38.43
C ILE A 660 20.80 -39.75 -39.12
N LEU A 661 21.76 -39.06 -38.51
CA LEU A 661 23.11 -38.94 -39.05
C LEU A 661 23.84 -40.30 -39.07
N ARG A 662 23.68 -41.15 -38.04
CA ARG A 662 24.25 -42.51 -38.00
C ARG A 662 23.63 -43.42 -39.06
N GLU A 663 22.31 -43.40 -39.22
CA GLU A 663 21.62 -44.16 -40.26
C GLU A 663 22.08 -43.73 -41.65
N ARG A 664 22.26 -42.42 -41.87
CA ARG A 664 22.81 -41.89 -43.11
C ARG A 664 24.25 -42.35 -43.36
N GLN A 665 25.11 -42.31 -42.35
CA GLN A 665 26.49 -42.81 -42.46
C GLN A 665 26.53 -44.31 -42.78
N ALA A 666 25.59 -45.10 -42.26
CA ALA A 666 25.46 -46.51 -42.62
C ALA A 666 25.04 -46.69 -44.09
N GLN A 667 24.17 -45.83 -44.63
CA GLN A 667 23.79 -45.83 -46.04
C GLN A 667 24.95 -45.38 -46.96
N GLU A 668 25.81 -44.47 -46.51
CA GLU A 668 27.00 -44.02 -47.28
C GLU A 668 28.02 -45.15 -47.50
N LEU A 669 27.98 -46.22 -46.69
CA LEU A 669 28.79 -47.42 -46.86
C LEU A 669 28.26 -48.36 -47.96
N ASP A 670 27.03 -48.13 -48.46
CA ASP A 670 26.47 -48.86 -49.59
C ASP A 670 26.87 -48.18 -50.92
N PRO A 671 27.70 -48.82 -51.76
CA PRO A 671 28.17 -48.23 -53.02
C PRO A 671 27.07 -48.01 -54.07
N THR A 672 25.85 -48.51 -53.82
CA THR A 672 24.69 -48.31 -54.73
C THR A 672 23.75 -47.19 -54.28
N ALA A 673 23.96 -46.61 -53.09
CA ALA A 673 23.07 -45.61 -52.53
C ALA A 673 23.26 -44.23 -53.18
N VAL A 674 22.19 -43.71 -53.80
CA VAL A 674 22.16 -42.31 -54.29
C VAL A 674 21.60 -41.43 -53.18
N LEU A 675 22.45 -40.56 -52.64
CA LEU A 675 22.20 -39.81 -51.42
C LEU A 675 22.18 -38.30 -51.70
N THR A 676 21.16 -37.60 -51.19
CA THR A 676 21.06 -36.13 -51.21
C THR A 676 22.24 -35.43 -50.51
N PRO A 677 22.71 -34.26 -51.00
CA PRO A 677 23.73 -33.48 -50.30
C PRO A 677 23.32 -33.13 -48.87
N LEU A 678 24.26 -33.17 -47.92
CA LEU A 678 23.99 -32.91 -46.50
C LEU A 678 23.37 -31.52 -46.24
N ASP A 679 23.82 -30.50 -46.97
CA ASP A 679 23.31 -29.12 -46.86
C ASP A 679 21.87 -28.99 -47.39
N SER A 680 21.38 -29.96 -48.17
CA SER A 680 20.00 -29.95 -48.70
C SER A 680 18.99 -30.62 -47.78
N VAL A 681 19.45 -31.36 -46.76
CA VAL A 681 18.59 -32.03 -45.79
C VAL A 681 18.36 -31.11 -44.58
N VAL A 682 17.28 -30.35 -44.63
CA VAL A 682 16.83 -29.50 -43.51
C VAL A 682 16.21 -30.37 -42.41
N LEU A 683 16.75 -30.27 -41.20
CA LEU A 683 16.28 -30.99 -40.01
C LEU A 683 15.28 -30.16 -39.19
N TYR A 684 15.48 -28.84 -39.13
CA TYR A 684 14.62 -27.88 -38.46
C TYR A 684 14.92 -26.48 -38.95
N ASP A 685 13.93 -25.79 -39.52
CA ASP A 685 14.03 -24.41 -40.02
C ASP A 685 15.28 -24.17 -40.89
N HIS A 686 16.35 -23.57 -40.38
CA HIS A 686 17.62 -23.31 -41.09
C HIS A 686 18.74 -24.31 -40.74
N PHE A 687 18.49 -25.20 -39.77
CA PHE A 687 19.42 -26.22 -39.30
C PHE A 687 19.41 -27.46 -40.20
N THR A 688 20.56 -27.75 -40.81
CA THR A 688 20.73 -28.84 -41.78
C THR A 688 21.46 -30.06 -41.19
N LEU A 689 21.43 -31.18 -41.90
CA LEU A 689 22.19 -32.37 -41.55
C LEU A 689 23.71 -32.12 -41.61
N ALA A 690 24.18 -31.19 -42.43
CA ALA A 690 25.57 -30.74 -42.43
C ALA A 690 25.94 -30.00 -41.13
N ASP A 691 25.04 -29.13 -40.64
CA ASP A 691 25.23 -28.43 -39.38
C ASP A 691 25.23 -29.42 -38.19
N MET A 692 24.36 -30.44 -38.23
CA MET A 692 24.37 -31.54 -37.27
C MET A 692 25.68 -32.33 -37.29
N LYS A 693 26.24 -32.61 -38.47
CA LYS A 693 27.54 -33.27 -38.60
C LYS A 693 28.65 -32.43 -37.96
N ARG A 694 28.67 -31.11 -38.20
CA ARG A 694 29.63 -30.18 -37.56
C ARG A 694 29.50 -30.21 -36.04
N LEU A 695 28.28 -30.10 -35.52
CA LEU A 695 28.04 -30.16 -34.08
C LEU A 695 28.53 -31.49 -33.48
N SER A 696 28.19 -32.62 -34.11
CA SER A 696 28.61 -33.94 -33.63
C SER A 696 30.12 -34.13 -33.61
N THR A 697 30.88 -33.42 -34.46
CA THR A 697 32.35 -33.45 -34.44
C THR A 697 32.98 -32.54 -33.39
N MET A 698 32.23 -31.55 -32.89
CA MET A 698 32.69 -30.63 -31.84
C MET A 698 32.44 -31.16 -30.43
N ILE A 699 31.61 -32.19 -30.27
CA ILE A 699 31.30 -32.79 -28.97
C ILE A 699 32.47 -33.70 -28.57
N GLU A 700 33.11 -33.36 -27.46
CA GLU A 700 34.16 -34.19 -26.87
C GLU A 700 33.57 -35.45 -26.19
N PRO A 701 34.29 -36.58 -26.20
CA PRO A 701 33.89 -37.76 -25.45
C PRO A 701 33.95 -37.48 -23.94
N VAL A 702 33.06 -38.10 -23.17
CA VAL A 702 33.11 -38.00 -21.71
C VAL A 702 34.41 -38.61 -21.20
N ASP A 703 35.21 -37.78 -20.52
CA ASP A 703 36.43 -38.24 -19.84
C ASP A 703 36.06 -38.85 -18.48
N GLY A 704 36.50 -40.09 -18.26
CA GLY A 704 36.27 -40.80 -17.00
C GLY A 704 37.07 -40.23 -15.83
N GLU A 705 38.18 -39.54 -16.10
CA GLU A 705 39.11 -38.99 -15.10
C GLU A 705 38.85 -37.50 -14.80
N ALA A 706 38.05 -36.81 -15.62
CA ALA A 706 37.74 -35.39 -15.42
C ALA A 706 36.75 -35.14 -14.26
N ASP A 707 36.99 -34.09 -13.47
CA ASP A 707 36.07 -33.65 -12.42
C ASP A 707 34.95 -32.77 -12.98
N TYR A 708 33.88 -33.41 -13.44
CA TYR A 708 32.67 -32.72 -13.93
C TYR A 708 31.93 -31.88 -12.87
N LEU A 709 32.38 -31.89 -11.61
CA LEU A 709 31.87 -31.03 -10.55
C LEU A 709 32.70 -29.76 -10.34
N ASP A 710 33.78 -29.57 -11.12
CA ASP A 710 34.50 -28.31 -11.15
C ASP A 710 33.69 -27.18 -11.80
N ALA A 711 34.14 -25.94 -11.60
CA ALA A 711 33.49 -24.75 -12.14
C ALA A 711 33.41 -24.72 -13.68
N GLU A 712 34.41 -25.29 -14.36
CA GLU A 712 34.52 -25.27 -15.82
C GLU A 712 33.48 -26.16 -16.48
N HIS A 713 33.08 -27.25 -15.83
CA HIS A 713 32.06 -28.17 -16.31
C HIS A 713 30.65 -27.80 -15.81
N ILE A 714 30.47 -27.51 -14.51
CA ILE A 714 29.13 -27.26 -13.93
C ILE A 714 28.46 -26.02 -14.52
N ARG A 715 29.24 -25.03 -14.99
CA ARG A 715 28.66 -23.87 -15.69
C ARG A 715 27.96 -24.25 -16.98
N TYR A 716 28.27 -25.39 -17.61
CA TYR A 716 27.58 -25.86 -18.82
C TYR A 716 26.50 -26.89 -18.52
N TRP A 717 26.30 -27.27 -17.25
CA TRP A 717 25.21 -28.15 -16.82
C TRP A 717 23.89 -27.36 -16.78
N PRO A 718 22.92 -27.62 -17.68
CA PRO A 718 21.73 -26.77 -17.80
C PRO A 718 20.87 -26.70 -16.54
N ASP A 719 20.62 -27.83 -15.87
CA ASP A 719 19.83 -27.86 -14.64
C ASP A 719 20.55 -27.19 -13.45
N PHE A 720 21.89 -27.28 -13.38
CA PHE A 720 22.67 -26.54 -12.40
C PHE A 720 22.50 -25.03 -12.61
N ARG A 721 22.71 -24.54 -13.85
CA ARG A 721 22.53 -23.12 -14.19
C ARG A 721 21.12 -22.63 -13.86
N ARG A 722 20.08 -23.34 -14.27
CA ARG A 722 18.68 -22.97 -14.00
C ARG A 722 18.40 -22.89 -12.50
N SER A 723 18.83 -23.90 -11.74
CA SER A 723 18.68 -23.94 -10.28
C SER A 723 19.38 -22.74 -9.63
N LEU A 724 20.60 -22.42 -10.08
CA LEU A 724 21.35 -21.25 -9.62
C LEU A 724 20.67 -19.94 -10.01
N SER A 725 20.18 -19.78 -11.24
CA SER A 725 19.43 -18.58 -11.69
C SER A 725 18.18 -18.35 -10.83
N PHE A 726 17.42 -19.40 -10.49
CA PHE A 726 16.26 -19.26 -9.61
C PHE A 726 16.65 -18.86 -8.19
N ALA A 727 17.74 -19.44 -7.67
CA ALA A 727 18.26 -19.09 -6.35
C ALA A 727 18.74 -17.63 -6.32
N GLU A 728 19.47 -17.20 -7.35
CA GLU A 728 19.99 -15.85 -7.48
C GLU A 728 18.87 -14.83 -7.62
N TYR A 729 17.87 -15.11 -8.45
CA TYR A 729 16.68 -14.26 -8.56
C TYR A 729 16.01 -14.09 -7.19
N ALA A 730 15.86 -15.18 -6.43
CA ALA A 730 15.26 -15.12 -5.10
C ALA A 730 16.12 -14.34 -4.09
N ARG A 731 17.44 -14.48 -4.16
CA ARG A 731 18.40 -13.76 -3.32
C ARG A 731 18.37 -12.27 -3.63
N PHE A 732 18.40 -11.89 -4.90
CA PHE A 732 18.32 -10.49 -5.33
C PHE A 732 17.00 -9.85 -4.95
N ALA A 733 15.86 -10.56 -5.13
CA ALA A 733 14.57 -10.08 -4.67
C ALA A 733 14.57 -9.75 -3.17
N LYS A 734 15.25 -10.56 -2.35
CA LYS A 734 15.44 -10.30 -0.92
C LYS A 734 16.33 -9.09 -0.65
N GLU A 735 17.42 -8.93 -1.40
CA GLU A 735 18.34 -7.79 -1.28
C GLU A 735 17.61 -6.45 -1.52
N ILE A 736 16.63 -6.41 -2.44
CA ILE A 736 15.88 -5.20 -2.79
C ILE A 736 14.58 -5.00 -1.98
N GLY A 737 14.29 -5.87 -1.00
CA GLY A 737 13.22 -5.64 -0.02
C GLY A 737 12.02 -6.59 -0.08
N ILE A 738 12.09 -7.70 -0.81
CA ILE A 738 11.07 -8.76 -0.76
C ILE A 738 11.40 -9.74 0.37
N LYS A 739 10.58 -9.79 1.41
CA LYS A 739 10.84 -10.64 2.59
C LYS A 739 10.23 -12.03 2.49
N GLN A 740 9.18 -12.18 1.70
CA GLN A 740 8.51 -13.47 1.51
C GLN A 740 9.46 -14.54 0.96
N LYS A 741 9.27 -15.79 1.42
CA LYS A 741 10.00 -16.94 0.89
C LYS A 741 9.48 -17.27 -0.51
N LEU A 742 10.34 -17.14 -1.51
CA LEU A 742 9.96 -17.32 -2.90
C LEU A 742 10.06 -18.78 -3.35
N GLN A 743 9.06 -19.23 -4.11
CA GLN A 743 9.09 -20.49 -4.84
C GLN A 743 10.02 -20.35 -6.04
N LYS A 744 11.00 -21.26 -6.16
CA LYS A 744 12.04 -21.27 -7.19
C LYS A 744 11.57 -22.05 -8.42
N VAL A 745 10.89 -21.35 -9.34
CA VAL A 745 10.28 -21.95 -10.55
C VAL A 745 10.42 -21.01 -11.75
N PHE A 746 10.29 -21.54 -12.98
CA PHE A 746 10.36 -20.71 -14.19
C PHE A 746 9.38 -19.53 -14.18
N SER A 747 8.16 -19.72 -13.69
CA SER A 747 7.12 -18.69 -13.69
C SER A 747 7.33 -17.57 -12.65
N MET A 748 8.45 -17.55 -11.91
CA MET A 748 8.77 -16.49 -10.94
C MET A 748 8.65 -15.07 -11.51
N PRO A 749 9.24 -14.73 -12.68
CA PRO A 749 9.17 -13.37 -13.22
C PRO A 749 7.77 -12.98 -13.68
N LEU A 750 6.87 -13.97 -13.85
CA LEU A 750 5.46 -13.76 -14.20
C LEU A 750 4.58 -13.53 -12.96
N GLY A 751 5.15 -13.56 -11.76
CA GLY A 751 4.50 -13.16 -10.51
C GLY A 751 3.63 -14.24 -9.88
N VAL A 752 4.11 -15.49 -9.86
CA VAL A 752 3.45 -16.60 -9.13
C VAL A 752 3.60 -16.51 -7.62
N ASN A 753 4.59 -15.76 -7.13
CA ASN A 753 4.82 -15.55 -5.70
C ASN A 753 3.89 -14.46 -5.15
N ASP A 754 3.33 -14.72 -3.97
CA ASP A 754 2.51 -13.76 -3.23
C ASP A 754 3.40 -12.84 -2.40
N ILE A 755 3.23 -11.53 -2.54
CA ILE A 755 3.91 -10.51 -1.74
C ILE A 755 2.96 -9.38 -1.36
N THR A 756 3.36 -8.57 -0.39
CA THR A 756 2.61 -7.39 0.02
C THR A 756 2.87 -6.21 -0.91
N LEU A 757 1.97 -5.22 -0.89
CA LEU A 757 2.13 -4.01 -1.69
C LEU A 757 3.34 -3.19 -1.23
N ALA A 758 3.57 -3.12 0.08
CA ALA A 758 4.71 -2.42 0.66
C ALA A 758 6.06 -3.00 0.21
N GLU A 759 6.19 -4.33 0.15
CA GLU A 759 7.41 -5.02 -0.30
C GLU A 759 7.72 -4.68 -1.77
N ILE A 760 6.75 -4.82 -2.68
CA ILE A 760 6.99 -4.55 -4.10
C ILE A 760 7.29 -3.07 -4.37
N SER A 761 6.61 -2.14 -3.68
CA SER A 761 6.88 -0.71 -3.83
C SER A 761 8.28 -0.35 -3.35
N THR A 762 8.75 -0.99 -2.27
CA THR A 762 10.12 -0.83 -1.77
C THR A 762 11.14 -1.38 -2.76
N ALA A 763 10.86 -2.53 -3.39
CA ALA A 763 11.69 -3.07 -4.46
C ALA A 763 11.77 -2.12 -5.67
N TYR A 764 10.66 -1.49 -6.06
CA TYR A 764 10.66 -0.50 -7.15
C TYR A 764 11.46 0.77 -6.80
N GLN A 765 11.37 1.26 -5.56
CA GLN A 765 12.22 2.35 -5.09
C GLN A 765 13.70 1.97 -5.23
N THR A 766 14.06 0.76 -4.79
CA THR A 766 15.45 0.27 -4.84
C THR A 766 15.95 0.12 -6.26
N MET A 767 15.17 -0.48 -7.18
CA MET A 767 15.57 -0.67 -8.58
C MET A 767 15.78 0.65 -9.33
N LEU A 768 15.06 1.71 -8.96
CA LEU A 768 15.10 3.00 -9.64
C LEU A 768 16.14 3.95 -9.03
N THR A 769 16.29 3.95 -7.71
CA THR A 769 17.27 4.81 -7.01
C THR A 769 18.64 4.16 -6.86
N GLY A 770 18.70 2.83 -7.02
CA GLY A 770 19.88 2.01 -6.73
C GLY A 770 20.19 1.88 -5.24
N LYS A 771 19.31 2.37 -4.36
CA LYS A 771 19.54 2.49 -2.91
C LYS A 771 18.50 1.72 -2.10
N VAL A 772 18.98 0.99 -1.10
CA VAL A 772 18.15 0.49 0.00
C VAL A 772 18.27 1.45 1.18
N PHE A 773 17.21 1.52 2.00
CA PHE A 773 17.12 2.43 3.13
C PHE A 773 16.88 1.66 4.42
N LYS A 774 17.37 2.18 5.54
CA LYS A 774 17.20 1.63 6.88
C LYS A 774 16.79 2.73 7.85
N CYS A 775 15.75 2.45 8.64
CA CYS A 775 15.31 3.29 9.75
C CYS A 775 15.99 2.86 11.04
N LEU A 776 16.01 3.72 12.06
CA LEU A 776 16.55 3.35 13.37
C LEU A 776 15.73 2.25 14.06
N ASP A 777 14.42 2.21 13.79
CA ASP A 777 13.44 1.31 14.42
C ASP A 777 13.13 0.06 13.56
N GLY A 778 13.95 -0.27 12.56
CA GLY A 778 13.72 -1.37 11.64
C GLY A 778 14.98 -1.87 10.94
N ASP A 779 14.81 -2.95 10.17
CA ASP A 779 15.89 -3.52 9.36
C ASP A 779 16.05 -2.79 8.01
N TRP A 780 17.09 -3.16 7.28
CA TRP A 780 17.26 -2.73 5.89
C TRP A 780 16.01 -3.10 5.09
N THR A 781 15.50 -2.16 4.30
CA THR A 781 14.28 -2.25 3.47
C THR A 781 12.95 -2.16 4.24
N ASP A 782 12.98 -1.95 5.56
CA ASP A 782 11.75 -1.71 6.31
C ASP A 782 11.26 -0.29 6.08
N PRO A 783 9.99 -0.09 5.67
CA PRO A 783 9.47 1.27 5.51
C PRO A 783 9.42 2.02 6.85
N CYS A 784 9.98 3.22 6.87
CA CYS A 784 9.96 4.12 8.02
C CYS A 784 8.58 4.73 8.17
N PHE A 785 8.00 4.62 9.37
CA PHE A 785 6.65 5.10 9.68
C PHE A 785 6.64 6.20 10.75
N ILE A 786 7.54 6.08 11.74
CA ILE A 786 7.67 7.03 12.85
C ILE A 786 8.86 7.94 12.55
N LYS A 787 8.62 9.26 12.52
CA LYS A 787 9.66 10.28 12.32
C LYS A 787 10.22 10.75 13.65
N GLU A 788 9.36 11.01 14.61
CA GLU A 788 9.74 11.58 15.90
C GLU A 788 8.75 11.21 17.01
N ILE A 789 9.25 11.04 18.23
CA ILE A 789 8.44 10.90 19.46
C ILE A 789 8.97 11.90 20.48
N LYS A 790 8.08 12.74 21.00
CA LYS A 790 8.36 13.67 22.10
C LYS A 790 7.53 13.31 23.33
N ASN A 791 8.08 13.55 24.51
CA ASN A 791 7.32 13.50 25.75
C ASN A 791 6.47 14.78 25.92
N ARG A 792 5.68 14.83 27.01
CA ARG A 792 4.82 15.98 27.36
C ARG A 792 5.57 17.32 27.47
N ASP A 793 6.85 17.29 27.86
CA ASP A 793 7.68 18.47 28.08
C ASP A 793 8.36 18.94 26.78
N GLY A 794 8.09 18.26 25.66
CA GLY A 794 8.70 18.52 24.36
C GLY A 794 10.09 17.91 24.19
N LYS A 795 10.60 17.16 25.17
CA LYS A 795 11.87 16.42 25.06
C LYS A 795 11.70 15.30 24.04
N VAL A 796 12.61 15.24 23.07
CA VAL A 796 12.66 14.19 22.05
C VAL A 796 13.14 12.87 22.68
N ILE A 797 12.28 11.86 22.68
CA ILE A 797 12.59 10.47 23.09
C ILE A 797 13.23 9.72 21.92
N PHE A 798 12.67 9.93 20.73
CA PHE A 798 13.11 9.27 19.50
C PHE A 798 13.03 10.25 18.34
N ARG A 799 14.06 10.28 17.52
CA ARG A 799 14.06 10.93 16.21
C ARG A 799 14.65 9.93 15.23
N ASN A 800 13.88 9.56 14.22
CA ASN A 800 14.35 8.64 13.22
C ASN A 800 15.46 9.29 12.38
N LYS A 801 16.43 8.47 11.97
CA LYS A 801 17.49 8.83 11.03
C LYS A 801 17.54 7.72 9.99
N THR A 802 17.36 8.08 8.72
CA THR A 802 17.41 7.12 7.64
C THR A 802 18.84 7.00 7.12
N GLU A 803 19.36 5.77 7.11
CA GLU A 803 20.61 5.39 6.45
C GLU A 803 20.30 4.81 5.07
N SER A 804 21.21 4.98 4.11
CA SER A 804 21.07 4.38 2.79
C SER A 804 22.35 3.66 2.35
N LYS A 805 22.19 2.64 1.52
CA LYS A 805 23.28 1.86 0.92
C LYS A 805 22.99 1.66 -0.56
N VAL A 806 23.99 1.88 -1.40
CA VAL A 806 23.93 1.60 -2.83
C VAL A 806 24.03 0.09 -3.06
N VAL A 807 23.09 -0.46 -3.83
CA VAL A 807 23.01 -1.88 -4.23
C VAL A 807 22.98 -2.07 -5.75
N LEU A 808 22.64 -1.02 -6.52
CA LEU A 808 22.74 -0.98 -7.98
C LEU A 808 23.42 0.32 -8.39
N GLY A 809 24.31 0.26 -9.38
CA GLY A 809 24.99 1.44 -9.91
C GLY A 809 24.12 2.28 -10.85
N ASP A 810 24.51 3.54 -11.07
CA ASP A 810 23.76 4.52 -11.86
C ASP A 810 23.49 4.06 -13.30
N THR A 811 24.42 3.34 -13.91
CA THR A 811 24.23 2.78 -15.27
C THR A 811 23.07 1.79 -15.33
N ILE A 812 22.85 1.00 -14.28
CA ILE A 812 21.73 0.06 -14.21
C ILE A 812 20.42 0.82 -13.99
N THR A 813 20.41 1.79 -13.07
CA THR A 813 19.21 2.57 -12.75
C THR A 813 18.76 3.44 -13.92
N SER A 814 19.69 4.03 -14.68
CA SER A 814 19.41 4.75 -15.92
C SER A 814 18.75 3.85 -16.97
N GLN A 815 19.29 2.66 -17.21
CA GLN A 815 18.68 1.69 -18.14
C GLN A 815 17.27 1.26 -17.67
N MET A 816 17.10 1.00 -16.36
CA MET A 816 15.79 0.69 -15.78
C MET A 816 14.78 1.83 -15.97
N ALA A 817 15.21 3.07 -15.81
CA ALA A 817 14.38 4.26 -16.01
C ALA A 817 13.91 4.37 -17.46
N VAL A 818 14.81 4.20 -18.44
CA VAL A 818 14.47 4.17 -19.87
C VAL A 818 13.42 3.09 -20.17
N MET A 819 13.64 1.87 -19.69
CA MET A 819 12.73 0.74 -19.93
C MET A 819 11.34 0.97 -19.31
N LEU A 820 11.28 1.48 -18.08
CA LEU A 820 10.02 1.70 -17.37
C LEU A 820 9.27 2.96 -17.84
N HIS A 821 9.98 3.96 -18.36
CA HIS A 821 9.38 5.11 -19.02
C HIS A 821 8.72 4.72 -20.35
N SER A 822 9.38 3.85 -21.13
CA SER A 822 8.85 3.33 -22.40
C SER A 822 7.49 2.64 -22.25
N VAL A 823 7.16 2.10 -21.06
CA VAL A 823 5.84 1.53 -20.77
C VAL A 823 4.72 2.57 -20.89
N PHE A 824 4.98 3.84 -20.54
CA PHE A 824 4.06 4.95 -20.76
C PHE A 824 4.07 5.41 -22.21
N VAL A 825 5.24 5.59 -22.82
CA VAL A 825 5.31 6.12 -24.20
C VAL A 825 4.68 5.14 -25.21
N ASN A 826 5.04 3.86 -25.12
CA ASN A 826 4.83 2.86 -26.17
C ASN A 826 4.11 1.59 -25.69
N GLY A 827 3.98 1.42 -24.38
CA GLY A 827 3.63 0.16 -23.77
C GLY A 827 2.24 0.10 -23.15
N THR A 828 2.15 -0.73 -22.12
CA THR A 828 0.89 -1.08 -21.45
C THR A 828 0.27 0.07 -20.64
N ALA A 829 0.99 1.15 -20.34
CA ALA A 829 0.48 2.31 -19.59
C ALA A 829 0.17 3.53 -20.46
N ARG A 830 0.18 3.36 -21.80
CA ARG A 830 0.06 4.47 -22.77
C ARG A 830 -1.21 5.32 -22.63
N SER A 831 -2.29 4.77 -22.08
CA SER A 831 -3.52 5.52 -21.84
C SER A 831 -3.35 6.71 -20.90
N GLN A 832 -2.30 6.72 -20.06
CA GLN A 832 -2.05 7.80 -19.09
C GLN A 832 -0.95 8.77 -19.53
N TYR A 833 -0.15 8.44 -20.55
CA TYR A 833 1.04 9.22 -20.94
C TYR A 833 0.75 10.69 -21.23
N THR A 834 -0.31 11.00 -21.97
CA THR A 834 -0.69 12.39 -22.29
C THR A 834 -1.35 13.12 -21.12
N SER A 835 -1.77 12.40 -20.08
CA SER A 835 -2.43 12.99 -18.91
C SER A 835 -1.48 13.26 -17.74
N MET A 836 -0.28 12.68 -17.79
CA MET A 836 0.78 12.94 -16.83
C MET A 836 1.48 14.21 -17.24
N THR A 837 1.07 15.33 -16.65
CA THR A 837 1.56 16.64 -17.02
C THR A 837 1.89 17.48 -15.81
N VAL A 838 2.80 18.42 -16.00
CA VAL A 838 3.09 19.51 -15.09
C VAL A 838 2.84 20.82 -15.83
N THR A 839 2.18 21.76 -15.16
CA THR A 839 1.80 23.06 -15.73
C THR A 839 2.55 24.16 -14.99
N SER A 840 3.06 25.15 -15.72
CA SER A 840 3.76 26.29 -15.15
C SER A 840 2.86 27.08 -14.18
N PRO A 841 3.43 27.79 -13.18
CA PRO A 841 2.64 28.56 -12.21
C PRO A 841 1.68 29.60 -12.84
N ASP A 842 2.04 30.16 -13.98
CA ASP A 842 1.22 31.11 -14.76
C ASP A 842 0.22 30.43 -15.72
N SER A 843 0.20 29.09 -15.74
CA SER A 843 -0.61 28.26 -16.63
C SER A 843 -0.35 28.44 -18.13
N ALA A 844 0.77 29.06 -18.52
CA ALA A 844 1.11 29.31 -19.91
C ALA A 844 1.67 28.06 -20.64
N ILE A 845 2.41 27.20 -19.93
CA ILE A 845 3.12 26.06 -20.51
C ILE A 845 2.72 24.79 -19.77
N THR A 846 2.37 23.74 -20.51
CA THR A 846 2.12 22.40 -19.95
C THR A 846 3.04 21.39 -20.63
N LEU A 847 3.82 20.67 -19.82
CA LEU A 847 4.77 19.66 -20.26
C LEU A 847 4.34 18.29 -19.73
N ARG A 848 4.63 17.23 -20.48
CA ARG A 848 4.48 15.86 -19.95
C ARG A 848 5.49 15.60 -18.84
N TYR A 849 5.11 14.75 -17.90
CA TYR A 849 5.96 14.35 -16.77
C TYR A 849 6.52 12.94 -17.01
N PRO A 850 7.83 12.70 -16.80
CA PRO A 850 8.49 11.43 -17.11
C PRO A 850 8.19 10.33 -16.08
N ALA A 851 6.93 9.89 -16.02
CA ALA A 851 6.48 8.82 -15.15
C ALA A 851 7.09 7.47 -15.56
N LEU A 852 7.40 6.63 -14.56
CA LEU A 852 8.01 5.30 -14.73
C LEU A 852 7.06 4.23 -14.18
N GLY A 853 6.94 3.07 -14.83
CA GLY A 853 6.16 1.99 -14.22
C GLY A 853 5.86 0.78 -15.09
N LYS A 854 5.08 -0.14 -14.52
CA LYS A 854 4.77 -1.44 -15.10
C LYS A 854 3.42 -1.96 -14.63
N THR A 855 2.65 -2.47 -15.59
CA THR A 855 1.39 -3.20 -15.32
C THR A 855 1.66 -4.62 -14.82
N GLY A 856 0.83 -5.05 -13.86
CA GLY A 856 0.76 -6.41 -13.35
C GLY A 856 -0.64 -6.97 -13.54
N THR A 857 -0.77 -8.17 -14.10
CA THR A 857 -2.05 -8.87 -14.22
C THR A 857 -1.81 -10.34 -13.96
N THR A 858 -2.68 -10.92 -13.14
CA THR A 858 -2.63 -12.34 -12.78
C THR A 858 -3.47 -13.17 -13.73
N ASN A 859 -3.19 -14.48 -13.76
CA ASN A 859 -4.06 -15.46 -14.40
C ASN A 859 -5.49 -15.36 -13.84
N ASP A 860 -6.47 -15.57 -14.71
CA ASP A 860 -7.90 -15.38 -14.41
C ASP A 860 -8.30 -13.99 -13.91
N TYR A 861 -7.41 -13.00 -13.96
CA TYR A 861 -7.69 -11.61 -13.58
C TYR A 861 -8.14 -11.48 -12.12
N ARG A 862 -7.52 -12.22 -11.20
CA ARG A 862 -7.88 -12.16 -9.76
C ARG A 862 -7.39 -10.88 -9.11
N ASN A 863 -6.18 -10.46 -9.48
CA ASN A 863 -5.54 -9.22 -9.07
C ASN A 863 -5.03 -8.48 -10.31
N VAL A 864 -5.26 -7.16 -10.33
CA VAL A 864 -4.71 -6.26 -11.36
C VAL A 864 -3.98 -5.13 -10.64
N ALA A 865 -2.70 -5.02 -10.94
CA ALA A 865 -1.77 -4.17 -10.24
C ALA A 865 -1.06 -3.20 -11.19
N PHE A 866 -0.60 -2.07 -10.65
CA PHE A 866 0.32 -1.17 -11.32
C PHE A 866 1.37 -0.72 -10.32
N MET A 867 2.63 -0.89 -10.69
CA MET A 867 3.78 -0.44 -9.90
C MET A 867 4.50 0.62 -10.70
N GLY A 868 4.67 1.80 -10.13
CA GLY A 868 5.33 2.90 -10.81
C GLY A 868 6.08 3.79 -9.84
N ALA A 869 6.74 4.80 -10.38
CA ALA A 869 7.40 5.81 -9.59
C ALA A 869 7.40 7.16 -10.31
N LEU A 870 7.53 8.21 -9.49
CA LEU A 870 7.71 9.59 -9.92
C LEU A 870 9.13 10.03 -9.59
N PRO A 871 10.01 10.23 -10.57
CA PRO A 871 11.35 10.77 -10.33
C PRO A 871 11.26 12.21 -9.84
N THR A 872 12.03 12.58 -8.83
CA THR A 872 11.89 13.90 -8.19
C THR A 872 12.94 14.90 -8.67
N TYR A 873 12.69 16.18 -8.46
CA TYR A 873 13.63 17.24 -8.80
C TYR A 873 14.85 17.19 -7.87
N VAL A 874 16.05 17.20 -8.46
CA VAL A 874 17.34 17.17 -7.77
C VAL A 874 18.07 18.48 -8.04
N ASN A 875 18.25 19.29 -7.00
CA ASN A 875 18.86 20.63 -7.11
C ASN A 875 20.25 20.60 -7.76
N GLU A 876 21.09 19.64 -7.37
CA GLU A 876 22.46 19.50 -7.88
C GLU A 876 22.52 19.20 -9.39
N LYS A 877 21.46 18.59 -9.93
CA LYS A 877 21.34 18.23 -11.36
C LYS A 877 20.47 19.22 -12.13
N ASN A 878 19.91 20.23 -11.45
CA ASN A 878 18.94 21.18 -12.00
C ASN A 878 17.84 20.49 -12.84
N GLY A 879 17.29 19.38 -12.37
CA GLY A 879 16.36 18.59 -13.18
C GLY A 879 15.72 17.43 -12.45
N ILE A 880 14.77 16.79 -13.13
CA ILE A 880 14.13 15.57 -12.65
C ILE A 880 15.09 14.39 -12.83
N SER A 881 15.38 13.63 -11.78
CA SER A 881 16.26 12.46 -11.86
C SER A 881 15.81 11.34 -10.94
N THR A 882 16.43 10.17 -11.09
CA THR A 882 16.09 8.95 -10.34
C THR A 882 16.83 8.83 -9.01
N ASP A 883 17.67 9.80 -8.60
CA ASP A 883 18.36 9.77 -7.30
C ASP A 883 17.40 9.68 -6.11
N SER A 884 16.19 10.21 -6.29
CA SER A 884 15.07 10.12 -5.37
C SER A 884 13.80 9.98 -6.21
N VAL A 885 12.99 8.98 -5.88
CA VAL A 885 11.70 8.72 -6.54
C VAL A 885 10.62 8.50 -5.49
N VAL A 886 9.40 8.94 -5.76
CA VAL A 886 8.21 8.48 -5.02
C VAL A 886 7.75 7.19 -5.69
N ALA A 887 8.07 6.04 -5.10
CA ALA A 887 7.65 4.73 -5.60
C ALA A 887 6.24 4.41 -5.09
N ILE A 888 5.34 4.04 -6.01
CA ILE A 888 3.91 3.94 -5.77
C ILE A 888 3.43 2.58 -6.29
N GLY A 889 2.92 1.77 -5.38
CA GLY A 889 2.24 0.52 -5.70
C GLY A 889 0.74 0.70 -5.60
N SER A 890 0.02 0.08 -6.53
CA SER A 890 -1.43 0.11 -6.60
C SER A 890 -1.96 -1.25 -7.05
N TYR A 891 -3.01 -1.76 -6.40
CA TYR A 891 -3.72 -2.94 -6.88
C TYR A 891 -5.21 -2.91 -6.59
N VAL A 892 -5.97 -3.69 -7.36
CA VAL A 892 -7.38 -4.00 -7.14
C VAL A 892 -7.62 -5.50 -7.20
N GLY A 893 -8.53 -5.99 -6.36
CA GLY A 893 -8.84 -7.41 -6.23
C GLY A 893 -9.92 -7.66 -5.18
N PHE A 894 -10.57 -8.83 -5.24
CA PHE A 894 -11.50 -9.23 -4.19
C PHE A 894 -10.79 -9.96 -3.05
N ASP A 895 -11.28 -9.76 -1.83
CA ASP A 895 -10.69 -10.40 -0.64
C ASP A 895 -10.75 -11.93 -0.72
N ASP A 896 -11.87 -12.46 -1.22
CA ASP A 896 -12.12 -13.89 -1.50
C ASP A 896 -11.34 -14.43 -2.71
N ASN A 897 -10.50 -13.59 -3.34
CA ASN A 897 -9.66 -13.90 -4.48
C ASN A 897 -10.44 -14.36 -5.73
N LYS A 898 -11.73 -14.02 -5.86
CA LYS A 898 -12.49 -14.32 -7.08
C LYS A 898 -12.01 -13.50 -8.29
N PRO A 899 -12.17 -14.02 -9.52
CA PRO A 899 -11.87 -13.28 -10.75
C PRO A 899 -12.58 -11.92 -10.88
N LEU A 900 -11.88 -10.90 -11.40
CA LEU A 900 -12.43 -9.60 -11.78
C LEU A 900 -13.16 -9.66 -13.13
N LYS A 901 -14.16 -10.54 -13.21
CA LYS A 901 -14.98 -10.81 -14.39
C LYS A 901 -16.46 -10.83 -14.03
N SER A 902 -17.29 -10.23 -14.89
CA SER A 902 -18.75 -10.31 -14.78
C SER A 902 -19.37 -10.21 -16.17
N GLY A 903 -20.10 -11.26 -16.57
CA GLY A 903 -20.65 -11.35 -17.93
C GLY A 903 -19.57 -11.22 -19.01
N ARG A 904 -19.70 -10.18 -19.86
CA ARG A 904 -18.70 -9.86 -20.90
C ARG A 904 -17.59 -8.91 -20.41
N THR A 905 -17.74 -8.33 -19.22
CA THR A 905 -16.79 -7.37 -18.65
C THR A 905 -15.67 -8.11 -17.92
N ARG A 906 -14.42 -7.72 -18.15
CA ARG A 906 -13.25 -8.19 -17.42
C ARG A 906 -12.30 -7.02 -17.16
N ILE A 907 -11.74 -6.94 -15.96
CA ILE A 907 -10.74 -5.93 -15.62
C ILE A 907 -9.36 -6.57 -15.76
N ALA A 908 -8.49 -5.96 -16.55
CA ALA A 908 -7.17 -6.49 -16.88
C ALA A 908 -6.20 -5.36 -17.26
N GLY A 909 -4.89 -5.60 -17.08
CA GLY A 909 -3.84 -4.68 -17.50
C GLY A 909 -4.05 -3.26 -16.96
N ALA A 910 -4.13 -2.30 -17.87
CA ALA A 910 -4.25 -0.87 -17.59
C ALA A 910 -5.60 -0.42 -16.99
N SER A 911 -6.61 -1.30 -16.91
CA SER A 911 -7.97 -0.92 -16.47
C SER A 911 -8.24 -1.13 -14.98
N GLY A 912 -7.30 -1.75 -14.23
CA GLY A 912 -7.45 -2.02 -12.80
C GLY A 912 -6.71 -1.03 -11.92
N GLY A 913 -5.43 -1.30 -11.63
CA GLY A 913 -4.63 -0.49 -10.70
C GLY A 913 -4.03 0.80 -11.28
N LEU A 914 -3.94 0.94 -12.61
CA LEU A 914 -3.33 2.12 -13.24
C LEU A 914 -4.14 3.42 -13.05
N PRO A 915 -5.48 3.46 -13.17
CA PRO A 915 -6.24 4.69 -12.96
C PRO A 915 -6.07 5.29 -11.57
N GLN A 916 -6.24 4.51 -10.50
CA GLN A 916 -6.01 5.02 -9.13
C GLN A 916 -4.54 5.42 -8.89
N TRP A 917 -3.59 4.72 -9.51
CA TRP A 917 -2.19 5.12 -9.46
C TRP A 917 -1.98 6.47 -10.13
N ALA A 918 -2.60 6.68 -11.29
CA ALA A 918 -2.46 7.88 -12.08
C ALA A 918 -3.09 9.11 -11.42
N ASP A 919 -4.25 8.95 -10.81
CA ASP A 919 -4.93 10.03 -10.10
C ASP A 919 -4.15 10.46 -8.85
N PHE A 920 -3.60 9.50 -8.11
CA PHE A 920 -2.67 9.79 -7.01
C PHE A 920 -1.41 10.49 -7.52
N ALA A 921 -0.78 9.95 -8.56
CA ALA A 921 0.47 10.49 -9.11
C ALA A 921 0.34 11.95 -9.57
N LYS A 922 -0.76 12.31 -10.21
CA LYS A 922 -1.03 13.71 -10.63
C LYS A 922 -1.08 14.65 -9.42
N LYS A 923 -1.74 14.23 -8.34
CA LYS A 923 -1.77 14.99 -7.08
C LYS A 923 -0.43 15.04 -6.37
N GLU A 924 0.33 13.95 -6.43
CA GLU A 924 1.67 13.91 -5.87
C GLU A 924 2.63 14.88 -6.58
N ILE A 925 2.55 15.00 -7.91
CA ILE A 925 3.34 15.98 -8.69
C ILE A 925 3.04 17.42 -8.23
N GLU A 926 1.77 17.74 -7.95
CA GLU A 926 1.36 19.03 -7.38
C GLU A 926 1.92 19.22 -5.96
N ILE A 927 1.83 18.19 -5.10
CA ILE A 927 2.28 18.22 -3.69
C ILE A 927 3.80 18.41 -3.58
N LEU A 928 4.57 17.79 -4.49
CA LEU A 928 6.02 17.89 -4.56
C LEU A 928 6.52 19.29 -4.95
N GLY A 929 5.63 20.18 -5.41
CA GLY A 929 5.96 21.53 -5.84
C GLY A 929 6.98 21.53 -6.98
N ILE A 930 6.77 20.63 -7.95
CA ILE A 930 7.62 20.53 -9.14
C ILE A 930 7.50 21.79 -10.04
N PRO A 931 6.31 22.37 -10.27
CA PRO A 931 6.17 23.59 -11.08
C PRO A 931 7.04 24.76 -10.60
N GLU A 932 7.29 24.87 -9.31
CA GLU A 932 8.07 25.98 -8.73
C GLU A 932 9.58 25.75 -8.83
N LYS A 933 10.02 24.54 -9.18
CA LYS A 933 11.43 24.14 -9.21
C LYS A 933 12.01 24.07 -10.62
N ILE A 934 11.16 24.10 -11.64
CA ILE A 934 11.55 23.87 -13.04
C ILE A 934 11.51 25.17 -13.83
N ASP A 935 12.51 25.39 -14.69
CA ASP A 935 12.44 26.42 -15.72
C ASP A 935 11.65 25.93 -16.95
N PHE A 936 10.39 26.35 -17.04
CA PHE A 936 9.49 25.95 -18.12
C PHE A 936 9.85 26.58 -19.47
N LEU A 937 10.45 27.78 -19.47
CA LEU A 937 10.73 28.49 -20.70
C LEU A 937 11.87 27.77 -21.43
N ASP A 938 12.96 27.51 -20.73
CA ASP A 938 14.11 26.78 -21.26
C ASP A 938 13.71 25.40 -21.77
N ILE A 939 12.90 24.66 -21.02
CA ILE A 939 12.47 23.31 -21.41
C ILE A 939 11.47 23.32 -22.57
N SER A 940 10.53 24.25 -22.60
CA SER A 940 9.57 24.35 -23.71
C SER A 940 10.25 24.65 -25.05
N MET A 941 11.38 25.38 -25.02
CA MET A 941 12.21 25.67 -26.18
C MET A 941 12.99 24.44 -26.69
N LEU A 942 13.15 23.38 -25.89
CA LEU A 942 13.80 22.11 -26.28
C LEU A 942 12.92 21.20 -27.17
N ALA A 943 11.78 21.67 -27.65
CA ALA A 943 10.89 21.00 -28.63
C ALA A 943 10.31 19.62 -28.24
N ALA A 944 10.61 19.09 -27.05
CA ALA A 944 10.18 17.74 -26.64
C ALA A 944 8.76 17.68 -26.04
N GLY A 945 8.22 18.81 -25.56
CA GLY A 945 6.89 18.85 -24.91
C GLY A 945 6.78 17.97 -23.64
N GLU A 946 7.91 17.62 -23.05
CA GLU A 946 8.07 16.77 -21.87
C GLU A 946 9.25 17.29 -21.03
N VAL A 947 9.15 17.14 -19.71
CA VAL A 947 10.24 17.47 -18.81
C VAL A 947 11.36 16.44 -18.99
N PRO A 948 12.61 16.87 -19.27
CA PRO A 948 13.72 15.94 -19.45
C PRO A 948 14.00 15.18 -18.16
N LEU A 949 14.13 13.87 -18.28
CA LEU A 949 14.64 13.00 -17.23
C LEU A 949 16.17 12.98 -17.33
N VAL A 950 16.85 13.53 -16.31
CA VAL A 950 18.31 13.57 -16.25
C VAL A 950 18.83 12.18 -15.92
N LEU A 951 19.38 11.50 -16.94
CA LEU A 951 19.94 10.16 -16.86
C LEU A 951 21.47 10.23 -16.88
N PRO A 952 22.17 9.76 -15.83
CA PRO A 952 23.61 9.57 -15.88
C PRO A 952 24.00 8.70 -17.07
N ASN A 953 25.10 9.08 -17.74
CA ASN A 953 25.69 8.39 -18.89
C ASN A 953 24.82 8.40 -20.16
N GLU A 954 23.80 9.24 -20.26
CA GLU A 954 23.10 9.47 -21.53
C GLU A 954 24.01 10.17 -22.54
N ARG A 955 24.13 9.62 -23.75
CA ARG A 955 24.95 10.20 -24.84
C ARG A 955 24.14 10.75 -26.01
N GLY A 956 22.82 10.56 -25.99
CA GLY A 956 21.92 10.97 -27.06
C GLY A 956 20.77 9.97 -27.23
N GLN A 957 20.21 9.91 -28.43
CA GLN A 957 19.08 9.04 -28.75
C GLN A 957 19.44 8.05 -29.86
N LEU A 958 18.95 6.82 -29.71
CA LEU A 958 18.91 5.81 -30.75
C LEU A 958 17.52 5.70 -31.34
N THR A 959 17.47 5.28 -32.60
CA THR A 959 16.22 4.85 -33.19
C THR A 959 16.07 3.32 -33.07
N VAL A 960 14.93 2.88 -32.54
CA VAL A 960 14.58 1.46 -32.44
C VAL A 960 13.29 1.12 -33.16
N ASP A 961 13.19 -0.12 -33.61
CA ASP A 961 12.02 -0.69 -34.25
C ASP A 961 10.82 -0.68 -33.29
N PRO A 962 9.67 -0.15 -33.72
CA PRO A 962 8.52 0.08 -32.85
C PRO A 962 7.74 -1.20 -32.50
N MET A 963 8.21 -2.38 -32.93
CA MET A 963 7.55 -3.68 -32.80
C MET A 963 8.42 -4.74 -32.13
N THR A 964 9.75 -4.60 -32.21
CA THR A 964 10.75 -5.55 -31.70
C THR A 964 11.77 -4.89 -30.77
N GLY A 965 11.93 -3.57 -30.87
CA GLY A 965 12.96 -2.81 -30.13
C GLY A 965 14.39 -3.05 -30.62
N ASN A 966 14.56 -3.61 -31.82
CA ASN A 966 15.85 -3.72 -32.49
C ASN A 966 16.35 -2.34 -32.94
N ILE A 967 17.65 -2.09 -32.96
CA ILE A 967 18.20 -0.79 -33.38
C ILE A 967 18.07 -0.64 -34.90
N MET A 968 17.63 0.54 -35.34
CA MET A 968 17.47 0.90 -36.75
C MET A 968 18.50 1.96 -37.13
N ALA A 969 19.09 1.82 -38.32
CA ALA A 969 20.06 2.77 -38.89
C ALA A 969 19.69 3.14 -40.34
N GLY A 970 20.31 4.21 -40.87
CA GLY A 970 20.12 4.63 -42.26
C GLY A 970 18.67 5.03 -42.58
N ALA A 971 18.20 4.69 -43.79
CA ALA A 971 16.88 5.07 -44.29
C ALA A 971 15.71 4.51 -43.44
N ASP A 972 15.92 3.36 -42.79
CA ASP A 972 14.91 2.71 -41.96
C ASP A 972 14.69 3.44 -40.63
N ALA A 973 15.66 4.24 -40.17
CA ALA A 973 15.53 5.03 -38.95
C ALA A 973 14.40 6.06 -39.00
N ALA A 974 13.94 6.48 -40.19
CA ALA A 974 12.79 7.38 -40.32
C ALA A 974 11.47 6.75 -39.82
N GLN A 975 11.38 5.42 -39.76
CA GLN A 975 10.18 4.68 -39.32
C GLN A 975 10.24 4.22 -37.85
N GLY A 976 11.39 4.37 -37.21
CA GLY A 976 11.61 3.92 -35.85
C GLY A 976 11.24 4.95 -34.79
N ARG A 977 11.52 4.62 -33.53
CA ARG A 977 11.23 5.46 -32.37
C ARG A 977 12.50 5.85 -31.63
N PRO A 978 12.59 7.09 -31.15
CA PRO A 978 13.72 7.51 -30.33
C PRO A 978 13.67 6.77 -28.98
N LEU A 979 14.84 6.35 -28.52
CA LEU A 979 15.08 5.76 -27.22
C LEU A 979 16.40 6.33 -26.68
N PRO A 980 16.46 6.84 -25.45
CA PRO A 980 17.72 7.32 -24.88
C PRO A 980 18.80 6.24 -24.92
N TRP A 981 20.00 6.62 -25.34
CA TRP A 981 21.21 5.79 -25.29
C TRP A 981 21.87 5.96 -23.93
N ILE A 982 22.03 4.87 -23.18
CA ILE A 982 22.85 4.86 -21.97
C ILE A 982 24.20 4.22 -22.29
N ASP A 983 25.29 4.96 -22.05
CA ASP A 983 26.64 4.44 -22.25
C ASP A 983 26.99 3.43 -21.16
N VAL A 984 27.28 2.19 -21.58
CA VAL A 984 27.70 1.11 -20.70
C VAL A 984 29.11 0.68 -21.12
N PRO A 985 30.12 0.78 -20.23
CA PRO A 985 31.48 0.39 -20.56
C PRO A 985 31.55 -1.04 -21.12
N GLY A 986 32.23 -1.20 -22.26
CA GLY A 986 32.38 -2.50 -22.93
C GLY A 986 31.20 -2.95 -23.78
N PHE A 987 30.07 -2.22 -23.78
CA PHE A 987 28.97 -2.46 -24.70
C PHE A 987 29.08 -1.51 -25.91
N THR A 988 29.07 -2.08 -27.11
CA THR A 988 28.86 -1.31 -28.33
C THR A 988 27.76 -2.01 -29.12
N PRO A 989 26.64 -1.33 -29.43
CA PRO A 989 25.55 -1.96 -30.14
C PRO A 989 26.01 -2.44 -31.52
N PRO A 990 25.53 -3.62 -31.96
CA PRO A 990 26.00 -4.27 -33.19
C PRO A 990 25.87 -3.38 -34.43
N GLN A 991 24.77 -2.64 -34.56
CA GLN A 991 24.57 -1.72 -35.68
C GLN A 991 25.52 -0.51 -35.65
N VAL A 992 26.05 -0.11 -34.48
CA VAL A 992 27.09 0.93 -34.38
C VAL A 992 28.47 0.36 -34.68
N GLN A 993 28.72 -0.94 -34.46
CA GLN A 993 29.95 -1.59 -34.96
C GLN A 993 29.93 -1.71 -36.49
N ASN A 994 28.79 -2.12 -37.07
CA ASN A 994 28.61 -2.19 -38.53
C ASN A 994 28.61 -0.80 -39.16
N ALA A 995 27.95 0.18 -38.53
CA ALA A 995 28.00 1.57 -38.95
C ALA A 995 29.37 2.18 -38.69
N ALA A 996 30.13 1.88 -37.64
CA ALA A 996 31.50 2.40 -37.50
C ALA A 996 32.45 1.84 -38.57
N ALA A 997 32.16 0.64 -39.08
CA ALA A 997 32.85 0.07 -40.24
C ALA A 997 32.42 0.72 -41.57
N GLU A 998 31.16 1.15 -41.71
CA GLU A 998 30.63 1.83 -42.93
C GLU A 998 30.68 3.37 -42.87
N THR A 999 30.81 3.95 -41.68
CA THR A 999 30.58 5.36 -41.32
C THR A 999 31.81 5.92 -40.59
N ALA A 1000 33.00 5.58 -41.10
CA ALA A 1000 34.13 6.49 -41.05
C ALA A 1000 33.97 7.67 -42.04
N ALA A 1001 32.88 7.71 -42.81
CA ALA A 1001 32.68 8.66 -43.89
C ALA A 1001 31.60 9.74 -43.65
N GLU A 1002 30.39 9.47 -43.14
CA GLU A 1002 29.30 10.46 -43.24
C GLU A 1002 28.20 10.29 -42.17
N ASN A 1003 28.07 11.30 -41.30
CA ASN A 1003 26.87 11.67 -40.51
C ASN A 1003 26.64 11.06 -39.10
N GLY A 1004 26.85 11.92 -38.09
CA GLY A 1004 25.69 12.41 -37.32
C GLY A 1004 25.27 11.66 -36.07
N ILE A 1005 26.17 11.45 -35.10
CA ILE A 1005 25.75 11.36 -33.69
C ILE A 1005 25.46 12.79 -33.22
N MET A 1006 24.18 13.16 -33.10
CA MET A 1006 23.80 14.41 -32.45
C MET A 1006 24.10 14.29 -30.95
N VAL A 1007 25.28 14.78 -30.57
CA VAL A 1007 25.67 15.03 -29.19
C VAL A 1007 24.74 16.11 -28.65
N SER A 1008 23.88 15.77 -27.68
CA SER A 1008 23.28 16.79 -26.83
C SER A 1008 24.41 17.55 -26.15
N LEU A 1009 24.41 18.87 -26.33
CA LEU A 1009 25.45 19.82 -25.91
C LEU A 1009 26.07 19.49 -24.54
N PRO A 1010 27.40 19.67 -24.38
CA PRO A 1010 28.03 19.57 -23.06
C PRO A 1010 27.50 20.71 -22.17
N MET A 1011 26.96 20.35 -21.00
CA MET A 1011 26.77 21.30 -19.91
C MET A 1011 28.11 21.58 -19.21
N PRO A 1012 28.28 22.76 -18.60
CA PRO A 1012 29.59 23.32 -18.29
C PRO A 1012 30.36 22.46 -17.28
N ALA A 1013 31.69 22.48 -17.45
CA ALA A 1013 32.63 21.65 -16.72
C ALA A 1013 32.46 21.73 -15.20
N THR A 1014 32.45 20.55 -14.61
CA THR A 1014 32.65 20.27 -13.18
C THR A 1014 33.93 20.91 -12.67
N GLU A 1015 33.84 21.84 -11.70
CA GLU A 1015 34.94 22.12 -10.79
C GLU A 1015 35.06 20.93 -9.82
N GLN A 1016 36.00 20.03 -10.08
CA GLN A 1016 36.49 19.08 -9.10
C GLN A 1016 37.54 19.75 -8.22
N ALA A 1017 37.29 19.70 -6.91
CA ALA A 1017 38.25 19.98 -5.87
C ALA A 1017 39.48 19.07 -6.01
N ALA A 1018 40.65 19.67 -6.20
CA ALA A 1018 41.93 19.02 -5.98
C ALA A 1018 42.87 19.98 -5.24
N THR A 1019 43.28 19.54 -4.07
CA THR A 1019 44.31 20.10 -3.20
C THR A 1019 45.70 19.95 -3.83
N ALA A 1020 46.43 21.05 -4.02
CA ALA A 1020 47.89 21.09 -4.06
C ALA A 1020 48.43 22.53 -3.96
N GLU A 1021 49.46 22.75 -3.13
CA GLU A 1021 50.21 24.00 -2.95
C GLU A 1021 50.99 24.42 -4.22
N PRO A 1022 51.36 25.71 -4.36
CA PRO A 1022 51.91 26.26 -5.60
C PRO A 1022 53.44 26.20 -5.67
N PRO A 1023 54.00 26.18 -6.89
CA PRO A 1023 55.19 26.98 -7.15
C PRO A 1023 55.04 27.93 -8.35
N ALA A 1024 55.99 28.88 -8.35
CA ALA A 1024 56.07 30.18 -9.01
C ALA A 1024 56.13 30.21 -10.57
N PRO A 1025 56.00 31.40 -11.20
CA PRO A 1025 55.83 31.57 -12.63
C PRO A 1025 57.14 31.82 -13.39
N SER A 1026 57.19 31.41 -14.66
CA SER A 1026 58.13 31.88 -15.69
C SER A 1026 57.41 31.81 -17.05
N GLU A 1027 57.03 32.95 -17.63
CA GLU A 1027 57.79 33.76 -18.59
C GLU A 1027 57.82 33.21 -20.04
N ASN A 1028 57.27 34.04 -20.94
CA ASN A 1028 57.73 34.33 -22.31
C ASN A 1028 57.57 33.20 -23.36
N THR A 1029 57.18 33.43 -24.63
CA THR A 1029 57.22 34.62 -25.49
C THR A 1029 56.47 34.32 -26.80
N GLU A 1030 55.92 35.38 -27.42
CA GLU A 1030 55.86 35.67 -28.89
C GLU A 1030 55.25 34.65 -29.87
N ALA A 1031 54.63 34.99 -31.00
CA ALA A 1031 54.17 36.23 -31.63
C ALA A 1031 53.28 35.81 -32.83
N ALA A 1032 52.36 36.69 -33.23
CA ALA A 1032 51.46 36.59 -34.38
C ALA A 1032 52.18 36.92 -35.73
N PRO A 1033 51.54 37.39 -36.83
CA PRO A 1033 50.14 37.25 -37.34
C PRO A 1033 50.10 36.99 -38.88
N GLN A 1034 48.90 37.07 -39.49
CA GLN A 1034 48.54 37.62 -40.83
C GLN A 1034 47.40 36.76 -41.45
N THR A 1035 46.33 37.24 -42.11
CA THR A 1035 45.92 38.55 -42.64
C THR A 1035 44.42 38.53 -42.99
N ALA A 1036 43.87 39.72 -43.21
CA ALA A 1036 42.45 40.10 -43.21
C ALA A 1036 41.71 40.08 -44.58
N SER A 1037 40.48 40.60 -44.53
CA SER A 1037 39.56 41.10 -45.59
C SER A 1037 38.51 40.09 -46.09
N GLY A 1038 37.25 40.46 -46.34
CA GLY A 1038 36.57 41.75 -46.37
C GLY A 1038 35.07 41.57 -46.70
N GLU A 1039 34.32 42.67 -46.58
CA GLU A 1039 32.87 42.79 -46.48
C GLU A 1039 32.03 42.58 -47.76
N ASN A 1040 30.71 42.45 -47.54
CA ASN A 1040 29.60 43.18 -48.15
C ASN A 1040 28.51 42.44 -48.97
N ALA A 1041 27.29 42.91 -48.67
CA ALA A 1041 25.96 42.49 -49.09
C ALA A 1041 25.60 42.84 -50.55
N THR A 1042 24.59 42.17 -51.12
CA THR A 1042 23.28 42.74 -51.57
C THR A 1042 22.54 41.87 -52.61
N THR A 1043 21.25 41.68 -52.34
CA THR A 1043 20.05 41.64 -53.22
C THR A 1043 20.06 41.09 -54.67
N ALA A 1044 19.00 40.30 -54.96
CA ALA A 1044 18.05 40.42 -56.09
C ALA A 1044 17.90 39.17 -57.00
N ALA A 1045 16.65 38.69 -57.10
CA ALA A 1045 16.09 37.83 -58.16
C ALA A 1045 16.00 38.61 -59.51
N PRO A 1046 15.72 38.01 -60.71
CA PRO A 1046 14.45 37.32 -61.03
C PRO A 1046 14.47 36.20 -62.12
N GLN A 1047 13.35 35.46 -62.20
CA GLN A 1047 12.54 34.97 -63.38
C GLN A 1047 13.25 34.41 -64.65
N ALA A 1048 12.74 33.44 -65.43
CA ALA A 1048 11.38 33.17 -65.92
C ALA A 1048 11.33 31.74 -66.56
N VAL A 1049 10.27 30.94 -66.40
CA VAL A 1049 9.07 30.74 -67.25
C VAL A 1049 9.28 29.86 -68.50
N GLU A 1050 8.58 28.72 -68.56
CA GLU A 1050 7.66 28.42 -69.66
C GLU A 1050 6.50 27.51 -69.24
N ASN A 1051 5.30 27.88 -69.71
CA ASN A 1051 3.97 27.32 -69.44
C ASN A 1051 3.63 26.16 -70.40
N THR A 1052 2.64 25.32 -70.05
CA THR A 1052 1.35 25.25 -70.79
C THR A 1052 0.30 24.35 -70.12
N VAL A 1053 -0.84 24.99 -69.78
CA VAL A 1053 -2.27 24.59 -69.99
C VAL A 1053 -2.83 23.38 -69.21
N ALA A 1054 -3.61 23.63 -68.13
CA ALA A 1054 -5.09 23.74 -68.02
C ALA A 1054 -5.80 22.36 -68.00
N THR A 1055 -6.77 22.06 -67.13
CA THR A 1055 -7.97 22.80 -66.66
C THR A 1055 -8.54 22.20 -65.36
N GLU A 1056 -9.13 23.07 -64.51
CA GLU A 1056 -10.43 22.99 -63.75
C GLU A 1056 -10.95 21.63 -63.22
N SER A 1057 -11.68 21.51 -62.10
CA SER A 1057 -12.15 22.41 -61.04
C SER A 1057 -12.81 21.55 -59.92
N ASP A 1058 -12.86 22.16 -58.74
CA ASP A 1058 -13.86 22.06 -57.66
C ASP A 1058 -14.30 20.73 -57.00
N THR A 1059 -14.12 20.76 -55.67
CA THR A 1059 -14.72 19.98 -54.56
C THR A 1059 -16.27 20.04 -54.53
N PRO A 1060 -17.04 19.52 -53.52
CA PRO A 1060 -16.70 18.77 -52.30
C PRO A 1060 -17.71 17.63 -51.91
N ASN A 1061 -17.41 16.99 -50.76
CA ASN A 1061 -18.35 16.61 -49.68
C ASN A 1061 -19.29 15.39 -49.74
N ALA A 1062 -19.32 14.78 -48.54
CA ALA A 1062 -20.46 14.20 -47.81
C ALA A 1062 -20.78 12.69 -47.93
N ALA A 1063 -20.96 12.12 -46.73
CA ALA A 1063 -21.53 10.80 -46.43
C ALA A 1063 -22.92 10.58 -47.06
N PRO A 1064 -23.47 9.35 -46.98
CA PRO A 1064 -24.53 9.17 -45.98
C PRO A 1064 -24.60 7.79 -45.31
N ALA A 1065 -25.37 7.77 -44.22
CA ALA A 1065 -25.82 6.61 -43.47
C ALA A 1065 -26.84 5.74 -44.23
N SER A 1066 -26.94 4.46 -43.86
CA SER A 1066 -28.20 3.70 -43.83
C SER A 1066 -28.05 2.38 -43.03
N ALA A 1067 -28.95 2.19 -42.08
CA ALA A 1067 -29.32 0.91 -41.47
C ALA A 1067 -30.55 0.33 -42.24
N PRO A 1068 -31.28 -0.70 -41.78
CA PRO A 1068 -30.95 -2.03 -41.22
C PRO A 1068 -31.68 -3.17 -42.00
N ALA A 1069 -31.43 -4.45 -41.71
CA ALA A 1069 -32.40 -5.52 -42.00
C ALA A 1069 -32.18 -6.81 -41.17
N GLU A 1070 -33.31 -7.30 -40.64
CA GLU A 1070 -33.54 -8.49 -39.83
C GLU A 1070 -33.65 -9.80 -40.66
N ASN A 1071 -33.38 -10.94 -40.01
CA ASN A 1071 -34.26 -12.12 -39.91
C ASN A 1071 -33.48 -13.25 -39.20
N ALA A 1072 -33.79 -13.64 -37.96
CA ALA A 1072 -34.95 -14.42 -37.51
C ALA A 1072 -34.92 -15.90 -37.96
N ALA A 1073 -34.56 -16.78 -37.03
CA ALA A 1073 -35.14 -18.10 -36.90
C ALA A 1073 -35.14 -18.50 -35.41
N ALA A 1074 -36.34 -18.69 -34.88
CA ALA A 1074 -36.64 -19.01 -33.50
C ALA A 1074 -36.77 -20.52 -33.28
N THR A 1075 -36.50 -20.99 -32.06
CA THR A 1075 -37.27 -22.07 -31.40
C THR A 1075 -37.02 -22.04 -29.88
N GLN A 1076 -37.92 -21.32 -29.20
CA GLN A 1076 -38.68 -21.60 -27.95
C GLN A 1076 -38.19 -22.55 -26.82
N PRO A 1077 -38.75 -22.44 -25.59
CA PRO A 1077 -37.96 -22.12 -24.39
C PRO A 1077 -38.01 -23.21 -23.30
N ALA A 1078 -37.05 -23.18 -22.37
CA ALA A 1078 -37.14 -23.88 -21.10
C ALA A 1078 -37.35 -22.87 -19.95
N GLN A 1079 -38.39 -23.10 -19.15
CA GLN A 1079 -38.83 -22.28 -18.02
C GLN A 1079 -37.85 -22.27 -16.83
N PRO A 1080 -37.91 -21.24 -15.96
CA PRO A 1080 -37.00 -21.07 -14.84
C PRO A 1080 -37.48 -21.83 -13.59
N ALA A 1081 -36.58 -22.60 -12.97
CA ALA A 1081 -36.82 -23.17 -11.65
C ALA A 1081 -36.49 -22.14 -10.55
N GLN A 1082 -37.45 -21.89 -9.66
CA GLN A 1082 -37.31 -21.08 -8.45
C GLN A 1082 -36.39 -21.71 -7.40
N PRO A 1083 -35.75 -20.92 -6.51
CA PRO A 1083 -34.85 -21.43 -5.49
C PRO A 1083 -35.62 -21.98 -4.28
N LYS A 1084 -35.32 -23.22 -3.88
CA LYS A 1084 -35.70 -23.74 -2.55
C LYS A 1084 -34.59 -23.43 -1.55
N ALA A 1085 -34.99 -22.78 -0.46
CA ALA A 1085 -34.21 -22.69 0.77
C ALA A 1085 -33.93 -24.07 1.36
N ALA A 1086 -32.71 -24.30 1.85
CA ALA A 1086 -32.41 -25.40 2.76
C ALA A 1086 -31.27 -25.00 3.71
N ALA A 1087 -31.46 -25.41 4.97
CA ALA A 1087 -30.73 -25.01 6.16
C ALA A 1087 -29.32 -25.62 6.28
N MET A 1088 -28.53 -25.02 7.18
CA MET A 1088 -27.26 -25.56 7.69
C MET A 1088 -27.42 -27.00 8.24
N PRO A 1089 -26.42 -27.86 8.01
CA PRO A 1089 -26.07 -28.91 8.95
C PRO A 1089 -24.70 -28.69 9.60
N LYS A 1090 -24.62 -29.20 10.82
CA LYS A 1090 -23.46 -29.24 11.72
C LYS A 1090 -22.46 -30.32 11.30
N ASP A 1091 -21.22 -30.09 11.72
CA ASP A 1091 -20.11 -31.00 12.08
C ASP A 1091 -20.10 -32.47 11.62
N ASP A 1092 -18.88 -32.87 11.23
CA ASP A 1092 -18.27 -34.19 11.10
C ASP A 1092 -18.49 -35.03 9.82
N ASP A 1093 -17.36 -35.58 9.36
CA ASP A 1093 -17.09 -36.53 8.28
C ASP A 1093 -17.14 -36.06 6.80
N TRP A 1094 -15.93 -35.84 6.25
CA TRP A 1094 -15.69 -35.72 4.80
C TRP A 1094 -15.14 -37.05 4.24
N ASP A 1095 -16.00 -37.80 3.54
CA ASP A 1095 -15.59 -38.84 2.60
C ASP A 1095 -15.34 -38.22 1.21
N LEU A 1096 -14.16 -38.48 0.65
CA LEU A 1096 -13.76 -38.05 -0.69
C LEU A 1096 -14.52 -38.84 -1.79
N PRO A 1097 -15.00 -38.20 -2.87
CA PRO A 1097 -15.66 -38.90 -3.97
C PRO A 1097 -14.66 -39.77 -4.76
N ALA A 1098 -15.06 -41.02 -5.02
CA ALA A 1098 -14.28 -42.03 -5.74
C ALA A 1098 -13.91 -41.58 -7.16
N GLY A 1099 -12.60 -41.51 -7.44
CA GLY A 1099 -12.04 -41.09 -8.73
C GLY A 1099 -10.67 -40.40 -8.66
N PHE A 1100 -10.13 -40.19 -7.46
CA PHE A 1100 -8.77 -39.65 -7.25
C PHE A 1100 -7.77 -40.82 -7.11
N ASP A 1101 -6.94 -41.04 -8.13
CA ASP A 1101 -5.81 -41.98 -8.06
C ASP A 1101 -4.61 -41.28 -7.39
N SER A 1102 -4.33 -41.66 -6.15
CA SER A 1102 -3.35 -41.05 -5.24
C SER A 1102 -1.90 -41.48 -5.48
N LYS A 1103 -1.54 -41.95 -6.68
CA LYS A 1103 -0.18 -42.46 -6.97
C LYS A 1103 0.81 -41.49 -7.63
N ASN A 1104 0.47 -40.22 -7.84
CA ASN A 1104 1.43 -39.23 -8.39
C ASN A 1104 1.35 -37.86 -7.70
N ALA A 1105 1.87 -37.74 -6.49
CA ALA A 1105 2.41 -36.48 -5.96
C ALA A 1105 3.26 -36.73 -4.70
N PHE A 1106 4.58 -36.58 -4.85
CA PHE A 1106 5.62 -36.21 -3.87
C PHE A 1106 5.50 -36.67 -2.40
N VAL A 1107 6.42 -37.57 -2.02
CA VAL A 1107 6.87 -37.81 -0.64
C VAL A 1107 8.04 -36.86 -0.33
N PRO A 1108 8.05 -36.13 0.81
CA PRO A 1108 9.25 -35.45 1.30
C PRO A 1108 10.18 -36.45 1.99
N ILE A 1109 11.47 -36.39 1.68
CA ILE A 1109 12.52 -37.08 2.45
C ILE A 1109 12.95 -36.11 3.55
N GLU A 1110 12.44 -36.32 4.77
CA GLU A 1110 13.13 -35.95 6.00
C GLU A 1110 13.78 -37.23 6.55
N ALA A 1111 15.06 -37.16 6.88
CA ALA A 1111 15.73 -38.11 7.74
C ALA A 1111 16.55 -37.32 8.77
N GLU A 1112 16.07 -37.43 10.01
CA GLU A 1112 16.55 -36.94 11.33
C GLU A 1112 16.57 -35.44 11.64
#